data_AF-S3VC89-F1
#
_entry.id   AF-S3VC89-F1
#
_cell.length_a   1.000
_cell.length_b   1.000
_cell.length_c   1.000
_cell.angle_alpha   90.00
_cell.angle_beta   90.00
_cell.angle_gamma   90.00
#
_symmetry.space_group_name_H-M   'P 1'
#
loop_
_entity.id
_entity.type
_entity.pdbx_description
1 polymer ?
#
loop_
_entity_poly.entity_id
_entity_poly.type
_entity_poly.pdbx_seq_one_letter_code
_entity_poly.pdbx_strand_id
1 'polypeptide(L)'
;MRPSNKEKSFLKSSKFLLFALFYFSATFSTTAQEKEISFDSELYAQLVRQSNVQFANLIKTKTVLPDYKDWKKSIDNAFARLSQNSGNPPFPIVYKIVKDPSFNAFAMAGGQFCIHSGALDSLDQIISQREANAASNLDFHRERYIAGVLSHELSHFYNKHVLNSVKKFYALKNEEAGKAFLENTKFSQEQELDADQTGLFLLDRAGYGGEYMLVTLQALNEVEQSYKDSLAASKADKTRTELVGSSYFSSHPSPNERLSRLNTDKKDLYSFLATMERTFDDIQLGKNLDQSRTNLEDAIKRYPENIYLSKALAICLHKIWMATVSSEELKVKPVIDMPSFRDSMIFPQEKKQRAVFRTVPGNEAAYNKALEYYRTIILKIDDPYFLSNYAVLLSYSADDKDLDVAVSIATKAFQAEGTVPLANNLGVVLYWTNRKEEARELFNRLAISIDQKVNNLLAQSSKNPQVADYLKTIVNSTAQKQRIDPDYIYENFTPLLNIALLESYNSLDAKSKNLANYYLNNYDSTSGWAKVLAKIQNIELPPPPAKDSKLTLKVGGVGPGDKLEDLLKNWGKPKRIQTDKSSGLEYFIYDNKDTAFVLDMGQVVQIKVLGESSPGLGNGVTVGATRPTTEKFLGSKYKKQGEFHDYYEKGDTFVKYNKKGKIEMLIIQ
;
A
#
# COMPACT_ATOMS: atom_id res chain seq x y z
N MET A 1 6.00 67.31 39.16
CA MET A 1 6.18 68.22 38.01
C MET A 1 5.37 67.68 36.84
N ARG A 2 4.36 68.46 36.42
CA ARG A 2 3.55 68.34 35.19
C ARG A 2 4.23 69.21 34.11
N PRO A 3 3.92 69.09 32.80
CA PRO A 3 2.71 69.74 32.22
C PRO A 3 2.10 68.93 31.03
N SER A 4 0.92 69.17 30.47
CA SER A 4 -0.10 70.21 30.63
C SER A 4 -1.48 69.67 30.23
N ASN A 5 -2.49 70.06 31.01
CA ASN A 5 -3.91 70.09 30.66
C ASN A 5 -4.22 71.17 29.61
N LYS A 6 -5.31 71.00 28.85
CA LYS A 6 -6.37 72.01 28.63
C LYS A 6 -7.72 71.29 28.52
N GLU A 7 -8.60 71.41 29.53
CA GLU A 7 -9.79 72.30 29.62
C GLU A 7 -11.06 71.59 29.11
N LYS A 8 -11.95 71.03 29.96
CA LYS A 8 -13.01 71.63 30.80
C LYS A 8 -14.10 72.44 30.05
N SER A 9 -15.33 71.93 30.11
CA SER A 9 -16.58 72.69 30.36
C SER A 9 -17.78 71.73 30.41
N PHE A 10 -18.30 71.39 31.61
CA PHE A 10 -19.65 71.77 32.15
C PHE A 10 -20.84 71.05 31.46
N LEU A 11 -21.86 70.48 32.12
CA LEU A 11 -22.60 70.92 33.32
C LEU A 11 -23.40 69.74 33.95
N LYS A 12 -23.80 69.93 35.21
CA LYS A 12 -24.30 68.96 36.22
C LYS A 12 -25.78 68.52 36.07
N SER A 13 -26.12 67.34 36.60
CA SER A 13 -27.25 67.09 37.54
C SER A 13 -27.22 65.61 38.01
N SER A 14 -26.88 65.30 39.27
CA SER A 14 -27.76 65.08 40.43
C SER A 14 -28.97 64.13 40.20
N LYS A 15 -28.87 62.86 40.64
CA LYS A 15 -29.60 62.29 41.80
C LYS A 15 -29.53 60.76 41.79
N PHE A 16 -29.20 60.21 42.96
CA PHE A 16 -29.42 58.82 43.36
C PHE A 16 -30.93 58.57 43.52
N LEU A 17 -31.46 57.48 42.97
CA LEU A 17 -32.36 56.55 43.68
C LEU A 17 -32.62 55.31 42.81
N LEU A 18 -32.29 54.13 43.35
CA LEU A 18 -32.77 52.82 42.89
C LEU A 18 -34.28 52.71 43.12
N PHE A 19 -35.04 52.19 42.14
CA PHE A 19 -35.96 51.06 42.34
C PHE A 19 -36.43 50.47 40.99
N ALA A 20 -36.04 49.20 40.79
CA ALA A 20 -36.75 48.08 40.18
C ALA A 20 -37.48 48.15 38.81
N LEU A 21 -37.08 47.18 37.98
CA LEU A 21 -37.90 46.32 37.10
C LEU A 21 -38.52 46.95 35.85
N PHE A 22 -37.80 46.83 34.72
CA PHE A 22 -38.40 46.43 33.45
C PHE A 22 -37.44 45.54 32.66
N TYR A 23 -37.95 44.37 32.25
CA TYR A 23 -37.33 43.47 31.28
C TYR A 23 -37.04 44.24 29.98
N PHE A 24 -35.76 44.33 29.61
CA PHE A 24 -35.37 44.59 28.23
C PHE A 24 -34.40 43.49 27.80
N SER A 25 -34.91 42.59 26.98
CA SER A 25 -34.14 41.64 26.19
C SER A 25 -33.16 42.42 25.30
N ALA A 26 -31.91 42.52 25.74
CA ALA A 26 -30.83 42.95 24.87
C ALA A 26 -30.56 41.82 23.88
N THR A 27 -31.16 41.94 22.69
CA THR A 27 -30.74 41.22 21.50
C THR A 27 -29.28 41.61 21.23
N PHE A 28 -28.35 40.77 21.68
CA PHE A 28 -27.02 40.75 21.10
C PHE A 28 -27.18 40.28 19.65
N SER A 29 -27.27 41.24 18.73
CA SER A 29 -26.97 40.99 17.33
C SER A 29 -25.49 40.62 17.25
N THR A 30 -25.18 39.34 17.44
CA THR A 30 -23.98 38.75 16.90
C THR A 30 -24.14 38.79 15.39
N THR A 31 -23.71 39.89 14.76
CA THR A 31 -23.24 39.82 13.39
C THR A 31 -22.05 38.87 13.43
N ALA A 32 -22.32 37.59 13.18
CA ALA A 32 -21.30 36.63 12.82
C ALA A 32 -20.63 37.19 11.58
N GLN A 33 -19.49 37.84 11.78
CA GLN A 33 -18.55 38.12 10.72
C GLN A 33 -18.26 36.74 10.11
N GLU A 34 -18.78 36.48 8.91
CA GLU A 34 -18.55 35.24 8.16
C GLU A 34 -17.03 35.07 8.11
N LYS A 35 -16.52 34.18 8.96
CA LYS A 35 -15.10 33.84 8.99
C LYS A 35 -14.82 33.30 7.59
N GLU A 36 -14.03 34.03 6.82
CA GLU A 36 -13.52 33.61 5.52
C GLU A 36 -13.11 32.13 5.63
N ILE A 37 -13.82 31.27 4.90
CA ILE A 37 -13.63 29.83 5.01
C ILE A 37 -12.24 29.53 4.47
N SER A 38 -11.29 29.29 5.38
CA SER A 38 -9.94 28.89 4.98
C SER A 38 -10.02 27.54 4.28
N PHE A 39 -9.70 27.52 2.99
CA PHE A 39 -9.61 26.31 2.16
C PHE A 39 -8.86 25.18 2.88
N ASP A 40 -7.72 25.49 3.50
CA ASP A 40 -6.91 24.53 4.25
C ASP A 40 -7.68 23.87 5.40
N SER A 41 -8.54 24.63 6.09
CA SER A 41 -9.34 24.10 7.19
C SER A 41 -10.42 23.14 6.72
N GLU A 42 -11.09 23.43 5.60
CA GLU A 42 -12.11 22.53 5.05
C GLU A 42 -11.46 21.31 4.37
N LEU A 43 -10.35 21.50 3.66
CA LEU A 43 -9.57 20.41 3.08
C LEU A 43 -9.11 19.44 4.15
N TYR A 44 -8.53 19.94 5.25
CA TYR A 44 -8.13 19.08 6.35
C TYR A 44 -9.32 18.36 6.99
N ALA A 45 -10.45 19.06 7.18
CA ALA A 45 -11.67 18.44 7.71
C ALA A 45 -12.21 17.34 6.79
N GLN A 46 -12.14 17.53 5.47
CA GLN A 46 -12.47 16.49 4.49
C GLN A 46 -11.53 15.29 4.62
N LEU A 47 -10.21 15.52 4.63
CA LEU A 47 -9.23 14.44 4.76
C LEU A 47 -9.44 13.63 6.05
N VAL A 48 -9.78 14.28 7.16
CA VAL A 48 -10.14 13.61 8.42
C VAL A 48 -11.39 12.73 8.25
N ARG A 49 -12.47 13.26 7.64
CA ARG A 49 -13.71 12.49 7.41
C ARG A 49 -13.48 11.28 6.50
N GLN A 50 -12.74 11.46 5.41
CA GLN A 50 -12.38 10.37 4.50
C GLN A 50 -11.47 9.35 5.19
N SER A 51 -10.48 9.80 5.95
CA SER A 51 -9.59 8.95 6.76
C SER A 51 -10.39 8.04 7.70
N ASN A 52 -11.45 8.55 8.34
CA ASN A 52 -12.30 7.74 9.21
C ASN A 52 -12.96 6.57 8.45
N VAL A 53 -13.43 6.81 7.22
CA VAL A 53 -14.05 5.78 6.38
C VAL A 53 -13.00 4.80 5.84
N GLN A 54 -11.89 5.32 5.34
CA GLN A 54 -10.77 4.52 4.84
C GLN A 54 -10.22 3.62 5.93
N PHE A 55 -10.03 4.13 7.15
CA PHE A 55 -9.65 3.34 8.31
C PHE A 55 -10.70 2.26 8.61
N ALA A 56 -11.98 2.62 8.69
CA ALA A 56 -13.04 1.64 8.93
C ALA A 56 -13.06 0.52 7.88
N ASN A 57 -12.74 0.82 6.62
CA ASN A 57 -12.67 -0.17 5.55
C ASN A 57 -11.38 -0.99 5.56
N LEU A 58 -10.23 -0.36 5.81
CA LEU A 58 -8.95 -1.04 6.04
C LEU A 58 -9.07 -2.07 7.16
N ILE A 59 -9.67 -1.68 8.28
CA ILE A 59 -9.84 -2.55 9.45
C ILE A 59 -10.80 -3.70 9.18
N LYS A 60 -11.75 -3.58 8.24
CA LYS A 60 -12.59 -4.70 7.78
C LYS A 60 -11.83 -5.70 6.91
N THR A 61 -10.81 -5.27 6.17
CA THR A 61 -10.02 -6.15 5.29
C THR A 61 -8.83 -6.79 5.98
N LYS A 62 -8.48 -6.30 7.17
CA LYS A 62 -7.37 -6.83 7.98
C LYS A 62 -7.91 -7.70 9.12
N THR A 63 -7.09 -8.66 9.55
CA THR A 63 -7.34 -9.38 10.81
C THR A 63 -6.94 -8.47 11.96
N VAL A 64 -7.93 -7.96 12.69
CA VAL A 64 -7.73 -7.05 13.82
C VAL A 64 -7.63 -7.85 15.11
N LEU A 65 -6.60 -7.54 15.89
CA LEU A 65 -6.35 -8.17 17.16
C LEU A 65 -6.80 -7.22 18.28
N PRO A 66 -7.63 -7.69 19.24
CA PRO A 66 -8.00 -6.88 20.41
C PRO A 66 -6.78 -6.60 21.31
N ASP A 67 -5.84 -7.54 21.32
CA ASP A 67 -4.53 -7.47 21.96
C ASP A 67 -3.58 -8.44 21.22
N TYR A 68 -2.27 -8.27 21.39
CA TYR A 68 -1.25 -9.16 20.89
C TYR A 68 -0.17 -9.35 21.97
N LYS A 69 -0.03 -10.57 22.50
CA LYS A 69 0.98 -10.92 23.52
C LYS A 69 1.03 -9.94 24.71
N ASP A 70 -0.13 -9.46 25.17
CA ASP A 70 -0.29 -8.51 26.29
C ASP A 70 0.30 -7.10 26.04
N TRP A 71 0.52 -6.72 24.77
CA TRP A 71 1.02 -5.38 24.42
C TRP A 71 -0.01 -4.27 24.63
N LYS A 72 -1.31 -4.57 24.68
CA LYS A 72 -2.36 -3.56 24.73
C LYS A 72 -2.15 -2.57 25.88
N LYS A 73 -1.81 -3.05 27.07
CA LYS A 73 -1.56 -2.21 28.26
C LYS A 73 -0.42 -1.22 28.02
N SER A 74 0.71 -1.70 27.50
CA SER A 74 1.87 -0.86 27.18
C SER A 74 1.55 0.18 26.09
N ILE A 75 0.78 -0.21 25.08
CA ILE A 75 0.31 0.70 24.02
C ILE A 75 -0.62 1.78 24.59
N ASP A 76 -1.62 1.40 25.37
CA ASP A 76 -2.58 2.33 25.99
C ASP A 76 -1.85 3.36 26.88
N ASN A 77 -0.90 2.90 27.71
CA ASN A 77 -0.11 3.77 28.56
C ASN A 77 0.74 4.76 27.75
N ALA A 78 1.45 4.27 26.73
CA ALA A 78 2.28 5.10 25.86
C ALA A 78 1.45 6.18 25.17
N PHE A 79 0.34 5.80 24.55
CA PHE A 79 -0.58 6.73 23.90
C PHE A 79 -1.15 7.78 24.86
N ALA A 80 -1.63 7.36 26.03
CA ALA A 80 -2.19 8.26 27.03
C ALA A 80 -1.13 9.28 27.48
N ARG A 81 0.09 8.82 27.78
CA ARG A 81 1.16 9.69 28.26
C ARG A 81 1.66 10.65 27.17
N LEU A 82 1.87 10.17 25.95
CA LEU A 82 2.29 11.01 24.82
C LEU A 82 1.23 12.07 24.49
N SER A 83 -0.05 11.68 24.41
CA SER A 83 -1.14 12.59 24.08
C SER A 83 -1.33 13.67 25.16
N GLN A 84 -1.35 13.28 26.43
CA GLN A 84 -1.49 14.21 27.57
C GLN A 84 -0.35 15.24 27.64
N ASN A 85 0.85 14.84 27.25
CA ASN A 85 2.03 15.71 27.33
C ASN A 85 2.35 16.43 26.02
N SER A 86 1.58 16.21 24.94
CA SER A 86 1.85 16.79 23.62
C SER A 86 1.71 18.31 23.52
N GLY A 87 1.00 18.95 24.45
CA GLY A 87 0.62 20.37 24.36
C GLY A 87 -0.53 20.65 23.38
N ASN A 88 -1.06 19.62 22.72
CA ASN A 88 -2.24 19.69 21.87
C ASN A 88 -3.50 19.32 22.67
N PRO A 89 -4.70 19.76 22.23
CA PRO A 89 -5.95 19.27 22.80
C PRO A 89 -6.03 17.73 22.76
N PRO A 90 -6.54 17.08 23.83
CA PRO A 90 -6.76 15.65 23.82
C PRO A 90 -7.66 15.26 22.64
N PHE A 91 -7.31 14.16 21.98
CA PHE A 91 -8.09 13.58 20.89
C PHE A 91 -8.40 12.12 21.22
N PRO A 92 -9.51 11.56 20.72
CA PRO A 92 -9.83 10.15 20.94
C PRO A 92 -8.78 9.29 20.24
N ILE A 93 -7.98 8.58 21.02
CA ILE A 93 -6.95 7.69 20.49
C ILE A 93 -7.67 6.46 19.93
N VAL A 94 -7.66 6.35 18.61
CA VAL A 94 -8.24 5.21 17.89
C VAL A 94 -7.11 4.44 17.25
N TYR A 95 -6.74 3.31 17.83
CA TYR A 95 -5.75 2.43 17.23
C TYR A 95 -6.29 1.00 17.05
N LYS A 96 -5.71 0.27 16.10
CA LYS A 96 -5.94 -1.16 15.91
C LYS A 96 -4.61 -1.87 15.74
N ILE A 97 -4.49 -3.02 16.39
CA ILE A 97 -3.42 -3.97 16.13
C ILE A 97 -3.88 -4.85 14.98
N VAL A 98 -3.09 -4.96 13.92
CA VAL A 98 -3.39 -5.81 12.76
C VAL A 98 -2.41 -6.96 12.68
N LYS A 99 -2.91 -8.16 12.39
CA LYS A 99 -2.07 -9.34 12.19
C LYS A 99 -1.33 -9.23 10.86
N ASP A 100 -0.11 -8.75 10.93
CA ASP A 100 0.80 -8.57 9.80
C ASP A 100 2.23 -8.77 10.32
N PRO A 101 3.03 -9.68 9.73
CA PRO A 101 4.37 -10.01 10.23
C PRO A 101 5.42 -8.93 9.92
N SER A 102 5.11 -7.93 9.10
CA SER A 102 6.05 -6.86 8.79
C SER A 102 6.23 -5.89 9.96
N PHE A 103 7.44 -5.33 10.08
CA PHE A 103 7.68 -4.19 10.96
C PHE A 103 7.05 -2.95 10.34
N ASN A 104 5.89 -2.53 10.86
CA ASN A 104 5.24 -1.28 10.47
C ASN A 104 4.29 -0.75 11.55
N ALA A 105 4.18 0.56 11.62
CA ALA A 105 3.09 1.28 12.26
C ALA A 105 2.81 2.53 11.42
N PHE A 106 1.58 3.02 11.41
CA PHE A 106 1.28 4.27 10.73
C PHE A 106 0.11 5.03 11.36
N ALA A 107 0.14 6.36 11.23
CA ALA A 107 -0.97 7.24 11.49
C ALA A 107 -1.72 7.66 10.21
N MET A 108 -3.04 7.76 10.29
CA MET A 108 -3.88 8.35 9.24
C MET A 108 -4.29 9.79 9.60
N ALA A 109 -4.75 10.56 8.60
CA ALA A 109 -5.06 11.98 8.77
C ALA A 109 -6.09 12.28 9.88
N GLY A 110 -7.00 11.33 10.16
CA GLY A 110 -8.00 11.44 11.21
C GLY A 110 -7.50 11.14 12.62
N GLY A 111 -6.21 10.85 12.81
CA GLY A 111 -5.65 10.43 14.11
C GLY A 111 -5.96 8.98 14.44
N GLN A 112 -6.20 8.15 13.42
CA GLN A 112 -6.29 6.71 13.56
C GLN A 112 -4.92 6.06 13.39
N PHE A 113 -4.62 5.06 14.18
CA PHE A 113 -3.34 4.36 14.16
C PHE A 113 -3.52 2.88 13.83
N CYS A 114 -2.58 2.35 13.07
CA CYS A 114 -2.48 0.94 12.78
C CYS A 114 -1.11 0.44 13.22
N ILE A 115 -1.07 -0.61 14.03
CA ILE A 115 0.16 -1.21 14.53
C ILE A 115 0.21 -2.64 14.05
N HIS A 116 1.27 -3.03 13.33
CA HIS A 116 1.42 -4.41 12.87
C HIS A 116 1.92 -5.29 14.02
N SER A 117 1.43 -6.53 14.10
CA SER A 117 1.93 -7.52 15.07
C SER A 117 3.42 -7.78 14.92
N GLY A 118 3.97 -7.71 13.71
CA GLY A 118 5.39 -7.88 13.42
C GLY A 118 6.27 -6.76 13.99
N ALA A 119 5.75 -5.54 14.10
CA ALA A 119 6.45 -4.47 14.82
C ALA A 119 6.59 -4.84 16.30
N LEU A 120 5.50 -5.31 16.92
CA LEU A 120 5.49 -5.74 18.33
C LEU A 120 6.41 -6.95 18.58
N ASP A 121 6.42 -7.93 17.68
CA ASP A 121 7.33 -9.08 17.75
C ASP A 121 8.80 -8.66 17.68
N SER A 122 9.11 -7.75 16.76
CA SER A 122 10.47 -7.23 16.60
C SER A 122 10.91 -6.46 17.85
N LEU A 123 10.01 -5.65 18.43
CA LEU A 123 10.31 -4.95 19.67
C LEU A 123 10.52 -5.92 20.84
N ASP A 124 9.70 -6.98 20.97
CA ASP A 124 9.89 -8.02 22.00
C ASP A 124 11.24 -8.72 21.85
N GLN A 125 11.64 -9.04 20.61
CA GLN A 125 12.93 -9.66 20.32
C GLN A 125 14.08 -8.72 20.72
N ILE A 126 13.99 -7.45 20.36
CA ILE A 126 15.03 -6.45 20.66
C ILE A 126 15.12 -6.21 22.18
N ILE A 127 13.99 -6.07 22.86
CA ILE A 127 13.94 -5.95 24.33
C ILE A 127 14.62 -7.15 24.97
N SER A 128 14.28 -8.37 24.53
CA SER A 128 14.86 -9.60 25.07
C SER A 128 16.36 -9.72 24.87
N GLN A 129 16.91 -9.09 23.81
CA GLN A 129 18.33 -9.10 23.51
C GLN A 129 19.12 -8.01 24.23
N ARG A 130 18.51 -6.82 24.43
CA ARG A 130 19.20 -5.64 24.95
C ARG A 130 19.03 -5.44 26.45
N GLU A 131 17.89 -5.85 27.00
CA GLU A 131 17.54 -5.54 28.38
C GLU A 131 17.83 -6.74 29.30
N ALA A 132 18.82 -6.58 30.18
CA ALA A 132 19.25 -7.64 31.09
C ALA A 132 18.13 -8.15 32.02
N ASN A 133 17.12 -7.33 32.30
CA ASN A 133 15.95 -7.64 33.11
C ASN A 133 14.64 -7.69 32.29
N ALA A 134 14.72 -7.95 30.98
CA ALA A 134 13.56 -8.02 30.08
C ALA A 134 12.44 -8.91 30.64
N ALA A 135 12.77 -10.10 31.11
CA ALA A 135 11.79 -11.08 31.58
C ALA A 135 11.02 -10.63 32.84
N SER A 136 11.67 -9.88 33.75
CA SER A 136 11.03 -9.42 34.99
C SER A 136 10.33 -8.07 34.86
N ASN A 137 10.66 -7.26 33.84
CA ASN A 137 10.16 -5.91 33.63
C ASN A 137 9.65 -5.68 32.20
N LEU A 138 9.02 -6.69 31.59
CA LEU A 138 8.65 -6.64 30.18
C LEU A 138 7.70 -5.48 29.85
N ASP A 139 6.64 -5.27 30.65
CA ASP A 139 5.68 -4.17 30.45
C ASP A 139 6.36 -2.79 30.47
N PHE A 140 7.35 -2.60 31.35
CA PHE A 140 8.10 -1.35 31.51
C PHE A 140 8.90 -1.01 30.24
N HIS A 141 9.54 -2.03 29.66
CA HIS A 141 10.33 -1.89 28.44
C HIS A 141 9.45 -1.77 27.21
N ARG A 142 8.42 -2.61 27.10
CA ARG A 142 7.42 -2.55 26.04
C ARG A 142 6.83 -1.15 25.91
N GLU A 143 6.37 -0.56 27.02
CA GLU A 143 5.81 0.80 27.02
C GLU A 143 6.77 1.84 26.43
N ARG A 144 8.06 1.78 26.79
CA ARG A 144 9.07 2.74 26.31
C ARG A 144 9.45 2.54 24.85
N TYR A 145 9.63 1.30 24.43
CA TYR A 145 9.99 0.96 23.06
C TYR A 145 8.84 1.30 22.09
N ILE A 146 7.59 0.98 22.44
CA ILE A 146 6.46 1.38 21.60
C ILE A 146 6.18 2.88 21.68
N ALA A 147 6.47 3.55 22.80
CA ALA A 147 6.37 5.00 22.88
C ALA A 147 7.26 5.69 21.83
N GLY A 148 8.45 5.16 21.55
CA GLY A 148 9.32 5.66 20.49
C GLY A 148 8.65 5.61 19.11
N VAL A 149 8.12 4.45 18.72
CA VAL A 149 7.37 4.28 17.47
C VAL A 149 6.14 5.19 17.43
N LEU A 150 5.33 5.20 18.50
CA LEU A 150 4.10 5.98 18.55
C LEU A 150 4.36 7.49 18.54
N SER A 151 5.45 7.96 19.15
CA SER A 151 5.81 9.37 19.14
C SER A 151 6.12 9.86 17.72
N HIS A 152 6.79 9.03 16.90
CA HIS A 152 7.06 9.32 15.50
C HIS A 152 5.75 9.38 14.69
N GLU A 153 4.86 8.40 14.86
CA GLU A 153 3.56 8.39 14.17
C GLU A 153 2.64 9.55 14.59
N LEU A 154 2.66 9.91 15.87
CA LEU A 154 1.95 11.08 16.38
C LEU A 154 2.45 12.36 15.75
N SER A 155 3.74 12.47 15.46
CA SER A 155 4.31 13.63 14.79
C SER A 155 3.78 13.80 13.37
N HIS A 156 3.61 12.72 12.59
CA HIS A 156 2.98 12.82 11.27
C HIS A 156 1.57 13.40 11.34
N PHE A 157 0.81 13.02 12.38
CA PHE A 157 -0.51 13.55 12.65
C PHE A 157 -0.47 15.03 13.08
N TYR A 158 0.34 15.37 14.09
CA TYR A 158 0.43 16.73 14.63
C TYR A 158 0.98 17.74 13.61
N ASN A 159 1.95 17.33 12.80
CA ASN A 159 2.58 18.18 11.79
C ASN A 159 1.75 18.24 10.48
N LYS A 160 0.61 17.53 10.46
CA LYS A 160 -0.34 17.50 9.33
C LYS A 160 0.33 17.10 8.00
N HIS A 161 1.23 16.13 8.04
CA HIS A 161 1.99 15.73 6.85
C HIS A 161 1.10 15.28 5.69
N VAL A 162 -0.03 14.60 5.95
CA VAL A 162 -1.00 14.24 4.91
C VAL A 162 -1.59 15.46 4.20
N LEU A 163 -1.96 16.51 4.95
CA LEU A 163 -2.47 17.77 4.37
C LEU A 163 -1.41 18.41 3.47
N ASN A 164 -0.16 18.48 3.96
CA ASN A 164 0.94 19.09 3.21
C ASN A 164 1.23 18.32 1.92
N SER A 165 1.17 16.98 1.95
CA SER A 165 1.32 16.14 0.77
C SER A 165 0.20 16.35 -0.25
N VAL A 166 -1.07 16.39 0.18
CA VAL A 166 -2.21 16.68 -0.70
C VAL A 166 -2.10 18.08 -1.31
N LYS A 167 -1.69 19.09 -0.53
CA LYS A 167 -1.46 20.45 -1.05
C LYS A 167 -0.33 20.49 -2.09
N LYS A 168 0.77 19.76 -1.86
CA LYS A 168 1.87 19.65 -2.82
C LYS A 168 1.46 18.95 -4.10
N PHE A 169 0.68 17.86 -4.01
CA PHE A 169 0.07 17.22 -5.17
C PHE A 169 -0.74 18.22 -6.01
N TYR A 170 -1.56 19.04 -5.36
CA TYR A 170 -2.36 20.06 -6.05
C TYR A 170 -1.57 21.18 -6.70
N ALA A 171 -0.40 21.51 -6.19
CA ALA A 171 0.50 22.46 -6.83
C ALA A 171 1.09 21.88 -8.13
N LEU A 172 1.30 20.56 -8.18
CA LEU A 172 2.02 19.87 -9.28
C LEU A 172 1.10 19.21 -10.31
N LYS A 173 -0.21 19.22 -10.12
CA LYS A 173 -1.21 18.45 -10.89
C LYS A 173 -1.22 18.68 -12.41
N ASN A 174 -0.75 19.83 -12.89
CA ASN A 174 -0.69 20.15 -14.33
C ASN A 174 0.65 19.79 -14.99
N GLU A 175 1.60 19.24 -14.23
CA GLU A 175 2.88 18.75 -14.72
C GLU A 175 2.85 17.23 -14.79
N GLU A 176 3.62 16.61 -15.70
CA GLU A 176 3.83 15.15 -15.69
C GLU A 176 4.31 14.64 -14.32
N ALA A 177 4.99 15.50 -13.56
CA ALA A 177 5.42 15.27 -12.18
C ALA A 177 4.26 15.07 -11.19
N GLY A 178 3.08 15.65 -11.42
CA GLY A 178 1.91 15.50 -10.54
C GLY A 178 1.37 14.07 -10.49
N LYS A 179 1.38 13.34 -11.60
CA LYS A 179 0.94 11.93 -11.64
C LYS A 179 1.92 11.00 -10.92
N ALA A 180 3.23 11.21 -11.09
CA ALA A 180 4.27 10.47 -10.38
C ALA A 180 4.29 10.75 -8.86
N PHE A 181 3.77 11.90 -8.43
CA PHE A 181 3.71 12.29 -7.02
C PHE A 181 2.65 11.53 -6.22
N LEU A 182 1.51 11.16 -6.82
CA LEU A 182 0.45 10.35 -6.19
C LEU A 182 0.86 8.87 -6.04
N GLU A 183 1.54 8.33 -7.05
CA GLU A 183 2.04 6.94 -7.00
C GLU A 183 3.20 6.78 -6.00
N ASN A 184 3.87 7.89 -5.65
CA ASN A 184 4.96 7.94 -4.68
C ASN A 184 4.61 8.74 -3.41
N THR A 185 3.34 8.87 -3.02
CA THR A 185 2.95 9.59 -1.78
C THR A 185 3.30 8.77 -0.52
N LYS A 186 4.59 8.50 -0.38
CA LYS A 186 5.29 8.26 0.87
C LYS A 186 5.69 9.64 1.41
N PHE A 187 5.84 9.79 2.72
CA PHE A 187 6.27 11.06 3.29
C PHE A 187 7.63 11.45 2.70
N SER A 188 7.85 12.75 2.46
CA SER A 188 9.15 13.21 1.96
C SER A 188 10.22 12.93 3.02
N GLN A 189 11.48 12.81 2.61
CA GLN A 189 12.60 12.66 3.56
C GLN A 189 12.60 13.77 4.63
N GLU A 190 12.18 14.97 4.26
CA GLU A 190 12.01 16.10 5.18
C GLU A 190 10.90 15.86 6.21
N GLN A 191 9.76 15.31 5.80
CA GLN A 191 8.64 14.99 6.70
C GLN A 191 9.02 13.90 7.71
N GLU A 192 9.86 12.95 7.30
CA GLU A 192 10.38 11.89 8.18
C GLU A 192 11.32 12.45 9.25
N LEU A 193 12.22 13.36 8.85
CA LEU A 193 13.12 14.04 9.78
C LEU A 193 12.37 14.98 10.72
N ASP A 194 11.35 15.69 10.22
CA ASP A 194 10.48 16.53 11.05
C ASP A 194 9.68 15.69 12.07
N ALA A 195 9.22 14.51 11.65
CA ALA A 195 8.53 13.57 12.52
C ALA A 195 9.44 13.00 13.62
N ASP A 196 10.71 12.70 13.30
CA ASP A 196 11.72 12.27 14.28
C ASP A 196 12.03 13.34 15.32
N GLN A 197 12.21 14.58 14.88
CA GLN A 197 12.48 15.70 15.79
C GLN A 197 11.29 15.93 16.72
N THR A 198 10.08 16.02 16.15
CA THR A 198 8.85 16.19 16.94
C THR A 198 8.63 15.01 17.88
N GLY A 199 8.91 13.79 17.44
CA GLY A 199 8.75 12.58 18.24
C GLY A 199 9.72 12.54 19.42
N LEU A 200 10.97 12.96 19.21
CA LEU A 200 11.95 13.12 20.28
C LEU A 200 11.45 14.12 21.33
N PHE A 201 10.96 15.28 20.92
CA PHE A 201 10.39 16.28 21.84
C PHE A 201 9.18 15.73 22.60
N LEU A 202 8.31 14.95 21.95
CA LEU A 202 7.16 14.31 22.59
C LEU A 202 7.59 13.29 23.64
N LEU A 203 8.62 12.48 23.38
CA LEU A 203 9.17 11.51 24.33
C LEU A 203 9.78 12.17 25.57
N ASP A 204 10.59 13.20 25.37
CA ASP A 204 11.19 13.99 26.46
C ASP A 204 10.11 14.59 27.34
N ARG A 205 9.12 15.23 26.71
CA ARG A 205 8.02 15.89 27.42
C ARG A 205 7.10 14.89 28.14
N ALA A 206 6.94 13.69 27.60
CA ALA A 206 6.20 12.60 28.23
C ALA A 206 6.97 11.93 29.39
N GLY A 207 8.25 12.28 29.60
CA GLY A 207 9.09 11.70 30.65
C GLY A 207 9.61 10.29 30.33
N TYR A 208 9.56 9.87 29.05
CA TYR A 208 10.22 8.65 28.60
C TYR A 208 11.71 8.85 28.39
N GLY A 209 12.09 10.04 27.90
CA GLY A 209 13.45 10.38 27.49
C GLY A 209 13.66 10.23 25.99
N GLY A 210 14.30 11.22 25.37
CA GLY A 210 14.57 11.30 23.93
C GLY A 210 15.50 10.18 23.43
N GLU A 211 16.22 9.50 24.32
CA GLU A 211 16.99 8.30 24.00
C GLU A 211 16.13 7.16 23.44
N TYR A 212 14.84 7.10 23.75
CA TYR A 212 13.96 6.07 23.18
C TYR A 212 13.64 6.31 21.70
N MET A 213 13.82 7.54 21.18
CA MET A 213 13.85 7.77 19.74
C MET A 213 15.10 7.14 19.12
N LEU A 214 16.25 7.33 19.77
CA LEU A 214 17.52 6.71 19.34
C LEU A 214 17.41 5.18 19.34
N VAL A 215 16.86 4.58 20.40
CA VAL A 215 16.61 3.14 20.50
C VAL A 215 15.70 2.65 19.37
N THR A 216 14.64 3.40 19.06
CA THR A 216 13.71 3.07 17.98
C THR A 216 14.38 3.07 16.62
N LEU A 217 15.17 4.11 16.31
CA LEU A 217 15.90 4.17 15.05
C LEU A 217 17.00 3.11 14.95
N GLN A 218 17.66 2.76 16.05
CA GLN A 218 18.61 1.64 16.08
C GLN A 218 17.92 0.29 15.87
N ALA A 219 16.76 0.08 16.49
CA ALA A 219 15.93 -1.10 16.30
C ALA A 219 15.51 -1.24 14.83
N LEU A 220 15.10 -0.14 14.22
CA LEU A 220 14.81 -0.07 12.79
C LEU A 220 16.02 -0.43 11.92
N ASN A 221 17.20 0.11 12.23
CA ASN A 221 18.43 -0.25 11.52
C ASN A 221 18.72 -1.75 11.62
N GLU A 222 18.61 -2.35 12.80
CA GLU A 222 18.85 -3.78 12.98
C GLU A 222 17.90 -4.66 12.18
N VAL A 223 16.61 -4.31 12.15
CA VAL A 223 15.62 -5.02 11.34
C VAL A 223 15.96 -4.88 9.84
N GLU A 224 16.35 -3.70 9.39
CA GLU A 224 16.74 -3.47 7.99
C GLU A 224 18.02 -4.24 7.62
N GLN A 225 19.05 -4.20 8.46
CA GLN A 225 20.31 -4.89 8.22
C GLN A 225 20.13 -6.40 8.21
N SER A 226 19.39 -6.95 9.18
CA SER A 226 19.04 -8.38 9.21
C SER A 226 18.33 -8.79 7.92
N TYR A 227 17.45 -7.94 7.42
CA TYR A 227 16.76 -8.18 6.16
C TYR A 227 17.72 -8.19 4.96
N LYS A 228 18.56 -7.15 4.83
CA LYS A 228 19.56 -7.05 3.74
C LYS A 228 20.55 -8.22 3.78
N ASP A 229 20.95 -8.68 4.97
CA ASP A 229 21.82 -9.84 5.14
C ASP A 229 21.11 -11.13 4.72
N SER A 230 19.84 -11.33 5.08
CA SER A 230 19.05 -12.48 4.60
C SER A 230 18.91 -12.49 3.07
N LEU A 231 18.67 -11.34 2.44
CA LEU A 231 18.65 -11.22 0.98
C LEU A 231 19.96 -11.66 0.36
N ALA A 232 21.08 -11.16 0.88
CA ALA A 232 22.41 -11.49 0.38
C ALA A 232 22.77 -12.97 0.57
N ALA A 233 22.33 -13.57 1.69
CA ALA A 233 22.56 -14.98 1.99
C ALA A 233 21.74 -15.91 1.09
N SER A 234 20.56 -15.49 0.66
CA SER A 234 19.60 -16.34 -0.05
C SER A 234 20.06 -16.82 -1.43
N LYS A 235 21.08 -16.18 -2.06
CA LYS A 235 21.44 -16.36 -3.49
C LYS A 235 20.21 -16.34 -4.44
N ALA A 236 19.08 -15.84 -3.97
CA ALA A 236 17.81 -15.87 -4.68
C ALA A 236 17.77 -14.76 -5.71
N ASP A 237 16.96 -14.98 -6.74
CA ASP A 237 16.70 -14.05 -7.82
C ASP A 237 16.32 -12.67 -7.27
N LYS A 238 17.11 -11.64 -7.64
CA LYS A 238 17.01 -10.25 -7.21
C LYS A 238 15.70 -9.56 -7.65
N THR A 239 14.83 -10.28 -8.35
CA THR A 239 13.56 -9.79 -8.91
C THR A 239 12.33 -10.18 -8.08
N ARG A 240 12.46 -10.99 -7.01
CA ARG A 240 11.32 -11.37 -6.17
C ARG A 240 10.81 -10.19 -5.36
N THR A 241 9.55 -9.84 -5.52
CA THR A 241 8.87 -8.72 -4.83
C THR A 241 8.68 -8.99 -3.33
N GLU A 242 8.72 -10.27 -2.93
CA GLU A 242 8.75 -10.76 -1.54
C GLU A 242 10.11 -10.50 -0.85
N LEU A 243 11.13 -10.17 -1.65
CA LEU A 243 12.49 -9.79 -1.28
C LEU A 243 12.74 -8.29 -1.50
N VAL A 244 11.68 -7.48 -1.62
CA VAL A 244 11.71 -6.03 -1.46
C VAL A 244 11.46 -5.74 0.03
N GLY A 245 12.25 -4.85 0.64
CA GLY A 245 12.33 -4.56 2.08
C GLY A 245 11.02 -4.55 2.87
N SER A 246 11.13 -4.42 4.21
CA SER A 246 9.95 -3.97 4.99
C SER A 246 9.33 -2.79 4.24
N SER A 247 8.01 -2.80 4.06
CA SER A 247 7.29 -1.70 3.38
C SER A 247 7.74 -0.34 3.93
N TYR A 248 8.07 -0.31 5.23
CA TYR A 248 8.75 0.75 5.95
C TYR A 248 10.08 1.23 5.30
N PHE A 249 11.08 0.37 5.09
CA PHE A 249 12.38 0.82 4.52
C PHE A 249 12.32 1.16 3.02
N SER A 250 11.25 0.74 2.33
CA SER A 250 10.98 1.23 0.97
C SER A 250 10.39 2.65 0.96
N SER A 251 9.87 3.13 2.11
CA SER A 251 9.07 4.36 2.22
C SER A 251 9.65 5.46 3.09
N HIS A 252 10.68 5.18 3.88
CA HIS A 252 11.33 6.12 4.77
C HIS A 252 12.84 6.24 4.40
N PRO A 253 13.51 7.37 4.68
CA PRO A 253 14.98 7.46 4.64
C PRO A 253 15.63 6.35 5.46
N SER A 254 16.88 6.02 5.14
CA SER A 254 17.57 4.98 5.89
C SER A 254 17.68 5.35 7.38
N PRO A 255 17.59 4.37 8.29
CA PRO A 255 17.79 4.58 9.71
C PRO A 255 19.14 5.22 10.02
N ASN A 256 20.22 4.86 9.30
CA ASN A 256 21.52 5.51 9.45
C ASN A 256 21.47 7.02 9.11
N GLU A 257 20.77 7.40 8.05
CA GLU A 257 20.57 8.82 7.72
C GLU A 257 19.80 9.55 8.83
N ARG A 258 18.73 8.95 9.36
CA ARG A 258 17.94 9.52 10.46
C ARG A 258 18.77 9.63 11.75
N LEU A 259 19.50 8.58 12.11
CA LEU A 259 20.41 8.53 13.27
C LEU A 259 21.52 9.58 13.18
N SER A 260 22.05 9.86 11.98
CA SER A 260 23.08 10.89 11.76
C SER A 260 22.61 12.30 12.11
N ARG A 261 21.30 12.54 12.14
CA ARG A 261 20.71 13.85 12.49
C ARG A 261 20.52 14.03 13.98
N LEU A 262 20.55 12.95 14.76
CA LEU A 262 20.49 13.02 16.22
C LEU A 262 21.87 13.37 16.79
N ASN A 263 21.87 14.20 17.84
CA ASN A 263 23.10 14.58 18.51
C ASN A 263 23.53 13.48 19.51
N THR A 264 24.33 12.53 19.02
CA THR A 264 24.83 11.39 19.80
C THR A 264 26.35 11.29 19.71
N ASP A 265 26.96 10.56 20.63
CA ASP A 265 28.39 10.19 20.60
C ASP A 265 28.77 9.38 19.34
N LYS A 266 27.80 8.70 18.73
CA LYS A 266 27.95 7.90 17.50
C LYS A 266 27.55 8.64 16.21
N LYS A 267 27.26 9.94 16.28
CA LYS A 267 26.81 10.74 15.13
C LYS A 267 27.73 10.62 13.92
N ASP A 268 29.05 10.68 14.13
CA ASP A 268 30.04 10.58 13.04
C ASP A 268 30.04 9.20 12.39
N LEU A 269 29.81 8.14 13.19
CA LEU A 269 29.66 6.78 12.69
C LEU A 269 28.41 6.64 11.81
N TYR A 270 27.25 7.11 12.29
CA TYR A 270 26.00 7.04 11.53
C TYR A 270 26.06 7.90 10.26
N SER A 271 26.70 9.08 10.32
CA SER A 271 26.93 9.93 9.15
C SER A 271 27.79 9.23 8.10
N PHE A 272 28.84 8.54 8.55
CA PHE A 272 29.69 7.74 7.68
C PHE A 272 28.89 6.57 7.05
N LEU A 273 28.12 5.81 7.84
CA LEU A 273 27.31 4.70 7.32
C LEU A 273 26.25 5.16 6.32
N ALA A 274 25.55 6.26 6.60
CA ALA A 274 24.58 6.85 5.68
C ALA A 274 25.25 7.31 4.37
N THR A 275 26.46 7.86 4.45
CA THR A 275 27.25 8.22 3.27
C THR A 275 27.63 6.99 2.46
N MET A 276 28.00 5.88 3.11
CA MET A 276 28.33 4.63 2.44
C MET A 276 27.11 3.96 1.78
N GLU A 277 25.95 3.97 2.44
CA GLU A 277 24.67 3.52 1.85
C GLU A 277 24.38 4.26 0.55
N ARG A 278 24.38 5.60 0.61
CA ARG A 278 24.15 6.45 -0.56
C ARG A 278 25.19 6.22 -1.66
N THR A 279 26.46 6.06 -1.28
CA THR A 279 27.56 5.80 -2.22
C THR A 279 27.34 4.49 -2.98
N PHE A 280 26.92 3.43 -2.31
CA PHE A 280 26.65 2.14 -2.96
C PHE A 280 25.43 2.20 -3.88
N ASP A 281 24.37 2.90 -3.48
CA ASP A 281 23.18 3.11 -4.31
C ASP A 281 23.49 3.95 -5.54
N ASP A 282 24.28 5.02 -5.40
CA ASP A 282 24.73 5.87 -6.50
C ASP A 282 25.56 5.07 -7.52
N ILE A 283 26.47 4.20 -7.05
CA ILE A 283 27.22 3.28 -7.93
C ILE A 283 26.27 2.30 -8.63
N GLN A 284 25.31 1.72 -7.92
CA GLN A 284 24.34 0.81 -8.52
C GLN A 284 23.57 1.50 -9.65
N LEU A 285 23.09 2.71 -9.40
CA LEU A 285 22.30 3.52 -10.33
C LEU A 285 23.14 4.25 -11.39
N GLY A 286 24.48 4.24 -11.28
CA GLY A 286 25.36 4.95 -12.20
C GLY A 286 25.31 6.48 -12.06
N LYS A 287 24.99 7.00 -10.88
CA LYS A 287 24.86 8.43 -10.59
C LYS A 287 25.98 8.89 -9.66
N ASN A 288 26.31 10.19 -9.65
CA ASN A 288 27.28 10.81 -8.74
C ASN A 288 28.60 10.04 -8.57
N LEU A 289 29.11 9.45 -9.67
CA LEU A 289 30.20 8.46 -9.59
C LEU A 289 31.52 9.07 -9.12
N ASP A 290 31.83 10.32 -9.46
CA ASP A 290 33.05 10.99 -8.97
C ASP A 290 33.02 11.21 -7.45
N GLN A 291 31.89 11.66 -6.91
CA GLN A 291 31.73 11.80 -5.46
C GLN A 291 31.79 10.43 -4.78
N SER A 292 31.19 9.40 -5.40
CA SER A 292 31.22 8.02 -4.90
C SER A 292 32.65 7.47 -4.86
N ARG A 293 33.48 7.77 -5.88
CA ARG A 293 34.91 7.43 -5.89
C ARG A 293 35.63 8.08 -4.71
N THR A 294 35.47 9.39 -4.51
CA THR A 294 36.12 10.12 -3.41
C THR A 294 35.71 9.55 -2.04
N ASN A 295 34.41 9.32 -1.82
CA ASN A 295 33.91 8.71 -0.58
C ASN A 295 34.55 7.34 -0.32
N LEU A 296 34.68 6.50 -1.35
CA LEU A 296 35.29 5.18 -1.25
C LEU A 296 36.79 5.24 -0.99
N GLU A 297 37.53 6.13 -1.65
CA GLU A 297 38.96 6.33 -1.40
C GLU A 297 39.22 6.76 0.05
N ASP A 298 38.40 7.65 0.58
CA ASP A 298 38.50 8.06 1.99
C ASP A 298 38.09 6.95 2.95
N ALA A 299 37.07 6.16 2.62
CA ALA A 299 36.67 4.99 3.40
C ALA A 299 37.77 3.91 3.41
N ILE A 300 38.47 3.68 2.30
CA ILE A 300 39.59 2.75 2.19
C ILE A 300 40.80 3.24 3.01
N LYS A 301 41.09 4.55 3.03
CA LYS A 301 42.13 5.09 3.93
C LYS A 301 41.82 4.78 5.39
N ARG A 302 40.54 4.82 5.79
CA ARG A 302 40.09 4.49 7.15
C ARG A 302 40.09 2.98 7.43
N TYR A 303 39.80 2.15 6.42
CA TYR A 303 39.72 0.69 6.52
C TYR A 303 40.49 0.00 5.37
N PRO A 304 41.84 0.02 5.38
CA PRO A 304 42.67 -0.33 4.22
C PRO A 304 42.55 -1.79 3.76
N GLU A 305 42.26 -2.71 4.68
CA GLU A 305 42.12 -4.15 4.39
C GLU A 305 40.68 -4.58 4.05
N ASN A 306 39.75 -3.62 3.93
CA ASN A 306 38.35 -3.95 3.68
C ASN A 306 38.09 -4.27 2.20
N ILE A 307 37.98 -5.58 1.92
CA ILE A 307 37.78 -6.11 0.56
C ILE A 307 36.45 -5.62 -0.07
N TYR A 308 35.39 -5.36 0.71
CA TYR A 308 34.11 -4.89 0.16
C TYR A 308 34.22 -3.47 -0.38
N LEU A 309 34.94 -2.59 0.32
CA LEU A 309 35.21 -1.23 -0.13
C LEU A 309 36.06 -1.22 -1.41
N SER A 310 37.12 -2.04 -1.46
CA SER A 310 37.96 -2.16 -2.66
C SER A 310 37.19 -2.68 -3.87
N LYS A 311 36.28 -3.64 -3.67
CA LYS A 311 35.37 -4.13 -4.73
C LYS A 311 34.42 -3.04 -5.22
N ALA A 312 33.83 -2.28 -4.30
CA ALA A 312 32.95 -1.16 -4.63
C ALA A 312 33.68 -0.10 -5.47
N LEU A 313 34.93 0.24 -5.10
CA LEU A 313 35.76 1.18 -5.85
C LEU A 313 36.06 0.69 -7.26
N ALA A 314 36.42 -0.60 -7.42
CA ALA A 314 36.63 -1.18 -8.74
C ALA A 314 35.38 -1.09 -9.63
N ILE A 315 34.20 -1.39 -9.08
CA ILE A 315 32.92 -1.27 -9.78
C ILE A 315 32.63 0.20 -10.15
N CYS A 316 32.86 1.13 -9.22
CA CYS A 316 32.69 2.57 -9.45
C CYS A 316 33.57 3.07 -10.60
N LEU A 317 34.86 2.73 -10.57
CA LEU A 317 35.82 3.10 -11.62
C LEU A 317 35.45 2.48 -12.99
N HIS A 318 34.97 1.24 -13.01
CA HIS A 318 34.46 0.60 -14.22
C HIS A 318 33.28 1.40 -14.81
N LYS A 319 32.33 1.81 -13.97
CA LYS A 319 31.18 2.63 -14.43
C LYS A 319 31.61 4.03 -14.89
N ILE A 320 32.61 4.65 -14.25
CA ILE A 320 33.19 5.93 -14.72
C ILE A 320 33.81 5.77 -16.10
N TRP A 321 34.62 4.73 -16.33
CA TRP A 321 35.20 4.45 -17.64
C TRP A 321 34.12 4.16 -18.69
N MET A 322 33.11 3.35 -18.36
CA MET A 322 32.00 3.10 -19.28
C MET A 322 31.27 4.38 -19.70
N ALA A 323 31.20 5.39 -18.84
CA ALA A 323 30.61 6.68 -19.18
C ALA A 323 31.44 7.49 -20.20
N THR A 324 32.70 7.11 -20.46
CA THR A 324 33.57 7.76 -21.45
C THR A 324 33.57 7.09 -22.83
N VAL A 325 32.91 5.93 -22.98
CA VAL A 325 32.92 5.13 -24.22
C VAL A 325 31.56 5.24 -24.92
N SER A 326 31.54 5.40 -26.25
CA SER A 326 30.28 5.50 -26.99
C SER A 326 29.54 4.15 -27.08
N SER A 327 28.24 4.19 -27.35
CA SER A 327 27.45 2.95 -27.49
C SER A 327 27.88 2.14 -28.72
N GLU A 328 28.34 2.81 -29.78
CA GLU A 328 28.89 2.21 -30.99
C GLU A 328 30.22 1.49 -30.71
N GLU A 329 31.07 2.06 -29.86
CA GLU A 329 32.35 1.46 -29.44
C GLU A 329 32.15 0.26 -28.50
N LEU A 330 31.19 0.35 -27.57
CA LEU A 330 30.88 -0.75 -26.64
C LEU A 330 30.31 -1.99 -27.34
N LYS A 331 29.60 -1.81 -28.46
CA LYS A 331 28.91 -2.84 -29.27
C LYS A 331 27.79 -3.60 -28.56
N VAL A 332 27.92 -3.85 -27.25
CA VAL A 332 26.96 -4.54 -26.39
C VAL A 332 26.94 -3.88 -25.01
N LYS A 333 25.78 -3.86 -24.35
CA LYS A 333 25.63 -3.24 -23.03
C LYS A 333 25.91 -4.27 -21.91
N PRO A 334 26.99 -4.13 -21.12
CA PRO A 334 27.27 -5.03 -20.01
C PRO A 334 26.39 -4.69 -18.79
N VAL A 335 26.13 -5.70 -17.95
CA VAL A 335 25.46 -5.52 -16.65
C VAL A 335 26.53 -5.49 -15.57
N ILE A 336 26.82 -4.29 -15.06
CA ILE A 336 27.75 -4.08 -13.95
C ILE A 336 26.92 -3.81 -12.69
N ASP A 337 26.86 -4.82 -11.83
CA ASP A 337 25.96 -4.87 -10.68
C ASP A 337 26.71 -4.64 -9.36
N MET A 338 26.07 -3.94 -8.45
CA MET A 338 26.55 -3.56 -7.13
C MET A 338 25.57 -4.07 -6.07
N PRO A 339 26.03 -4.85 -5.07
CA PRO A 339 25.15 -5.27 -3.99
C PRO A 339 24.74 -4.09 -3.11
N SER A 340 23.53 -4.14 -2.54
CA SER A 340 23.11 -3.17 -1.52
C SER A 340 24.08 -3.16 -0.34
N PHE A 341 24.38 -1.96 0.16
CA PHE A 341 25.24 -1.78 1.32
C PHE A 341 24.66 -2.45 2.55
N ARG A 342 25.53 -3.03 3.37
CA ARG A 342 25.20 -3.60 4.69
C ARG A 342 26.29 -3.20 5.67
N ASP A 343 25.92 -2.93 6.91
CA ASP A 343 26.87 -2.52 7.95
C ASP A 343 27.96 -3.59 8.14
N SER A 344 27.60 -4.87 7.95
CA SER A 344 28.50 -6.03 7.97
C SER A 344 29.60 -6.02 6.90
N MET A 345 29.47 -5.20 5.85
CA MET A 345 30.53 -4.98 4.86
C MET A 345 31.66 -4.12 5.40
N ILE A 346 31.37 -3.20 6.33
CA ILE A 346 32.38 -2.39 7.03
C ILE A 346 32.86 -3.10 8.29
N PHE A 347 31.92 -3.66 9.05
CA PHE A 347 32.16 -4.31 10.34
C PHE A 347 31.75 -5.79 10.28
N PRO A 348 32.56 -6.66 9.66
CA PRO A 348 32.22 -8.08 9.52
C PRO A 348 32.10 -8.73 10.90
N GLN A 349 30.91 -9.26 11.21
CA GLN A 349 30.70 -10.04 12.43
C GLN A 349 31.41 -11.40 12.33
N GLU A 350 31.96 -11.88 13.45
CA GLU A 350 32.53 -13.23 13.55
C GLU A 350 31.48 -14.27 13.14
N LYS A 351 31.77 -15.01 12.08
CA LYS A 351 30.85 -15.96 11.44
C LYS A 351 30.42 -17.07 12.41
N LYS A 352 29.16 -17.09 12.85
CA LYS A 352 28.49 -18.34 13.25
C LYS A 352 28.06 -19.11 11.99
N GLN A 353 28.34 -20.41 11.95
CA GLN A 353 28.08 -21.31 10.82
C GLN A 353 26.59 -21.41 10.45
N ARG A 354 26.35 -21.59 9.14
CA ARG A 354 25.05 -21.55 8.45
C ARG A 354 24.12 -22.72 8.81
N ALA A 355 22.89 -22.40 9.17
CA ALA A 355 21.70 -23.17 8.76
C ALA A 355 21.13 -22.50 7.50
N VAL A 356 20.77 -23.28 6.47
CA VAL A 356 20.03 -22.75 5.32
C VAL A 356 18.58 -22.56 5.78
N PHE A 357 18.26 -21.36 6.28
CA PHE A 357 16.89 -21.02 6.65
C PHE A 357 16.02 -20.98 5.38
N ARG A 358 15.13 -21.96 5.21
CA ARG A 358 13.98 -21.82 4.31
C ARG A 358 12.94 -20.99 5.05
N THR A 359 12.60 -19.81 4.54
CA THR A 359 11.50 -19.00 5.08
C THR A 359 10.18 -19.56 4.55
N VAL A 360 9.27 -19.93 5.46
CA VAL A 360 7.89 -20.31 5.11
C VAL A 360 7.22 -19.13 4.40
N PRO A 361 6.70 -19.29 3.17
CA PRO A 361 6.05 -18.20 2.44
C PRO A 361 4.71 -17.84 3.07
N GLY A 362 4.40 -16.54 3.10
CA GLY A 362 3.13 -16.02 3.63
C GLY A 362 3.10 -15.92 5.16
N ASN A 363 1.94 -16.15 5.77
CA ASN A 363 1.75 -15.96 7.20
C ASN A 363 2.26 -17.18 8.00
N GLU A 364 3.47 -17.08 8.56
CA GLU A 364 4.12 -18.17 9.31
C GLU A 364 3.27 -18.68 10.49
N ALA A 365 2.52 -17.81 11.18
CA ALA A 365 1.62 -18.25 12.24
C ALA A 365 0.41 -19.05 11.72
N ALA A 366 -0.12 -18.71 10.53
CA ALA A 366 -1.19 -19.49 9.89
C ALA A 366 -0.66 -20.83 9.39
N TYR A 367 0.58 -20.84 8.88
CA TYR A 367 1.28 -22.06 8.52
C TYR A 367 1.48 -22.98 9.74
N ASN A 368 2.09 -22.47 10.82
CA ASN A 368 2.35 -23.24 12.03
C ASN A 368 1.07 -23.74 12.68
N LYS A 369 -0.01 -22.93 12.66
CA LYS A 369 -1.33 -23.34 13.14
C LYS A 369 -1.93 -24.44 12.27
N ALA A 370 -1.88 -24.30 10.94
CA ALA A 370 -2.33 -25.35 10.04
C ALA A 370 -1.52 -26.65 10.27
N LEU A 371 -0.20 -26.53 10.42
CA LEU A 371 0.71 -27.64 10.66
C LEU A 371 0.41 -28.35 11.98
N GLU A 372 0.15 -27.59 13.04
CA GLU A 372 -0.29 -28.11 14.35
C GLU A 372 -1.60 -28.89 14.21
N TYR A 373 -2.64 -28.31 13.59
CA TYR A 373 -3.91 -28.98 13.40
C TYR A 373 -3.77 -30.26 12.57
N TYR A 374 -3.03 -30.21 11.46
CA TYR A 374 -2.76 -31.41 10.69
C TYR A 374 -2.06 -32.47 11.56
N ARG A 375 -1.02 -32.13 12.33
CA ARG A 375 -0.32 -33.07 13.22
C ARG A 375 -1.22 -33.71 14.27
N THR A 376 -2.23 -33.00 14.79
CA THR A 376 -3.20 -33.58 15.75
C THR A 376 -4.16 -34.60 15.11
N ILE A 377 -4.41 -34.46 13.81
CA ILE A 377 -5.42 -35.24 13.09
C ILE A 377 -4.76 -36.37 12.28
N ILE A 378 -3.52 -36.20 11.82
CA ILE A 378 -2.85 -37.09 10.86
C ILE A 378 -2.68 -38.53 11.38
N LEU A 379 -2.62 -38.71 12.71
CA LEU A 379 -2.52 -40.02 13.35
C LEU A 379 -3.86 -40.78 13.38
N LYS A 380 -4.96 -40.15 12.95
CA LYS A 380 -6.34 -40.65 13.06
C LYS A 380 -7.07 -40.76 11.71
N ILE A 381 -6.43 -40.33 10.62
CA ILE A 381 -7.05 -40.24 9.28
C ILE A 381 -6.13 -40.94 8.26
N ASP A 382 -6.74 -41.70 7.34
CA ASP A 382 -6.07 -42.31 6.18
C ASP A 382 -6.52 -41.73 4.82
N ASP A 383 -7.35 -40.68 4.82
CA ASP A 383 -7.88 -40.03 3.61
C ASP A 383 -6.76 -39.47 2.71
N PRO A 384 -6.61 -39.96 1.46
CA PRO A 384 -5.52 -39.57 0.57
C PRO A 384 -5.48 -38.07 0.23
N TYR A 385 -6.63 -37.39 0.15
CA TYR A 385 -6.69 -35.95 -0.15
C TYR A 385 -6.23 -35.11 1.03
N PHE A 386 -6.64 -35.47 2.24
CA PHE A 386 -6.19 -34.84 3.48
C PHE A 386 -4.68 -35.02 3.68
N LEU A 387 -4.18 -36.25 3.46
CA LEU A 387 -2.75 -36.57 3.49
C LEU A 387 -1.95 -35.76 2.46
N SER A 388 -2.48 -35.64 1.24
CA SER A 388 -1.86 -34.85 0.16
C SER A 388 -1.77 -33.36 0.50
N ASN A 389 -2.82 -32.77 1.06
CA ASN A 389 -2.81 -31.36 1.49
C ASN A 389 -1.81 -31.11 2.62
N TYR A 390 -1.71 -32.03 3.57
CA TYR A 390 -0.70 -31.98 4.62
C TYR A 390 0.73 -32.03 4.06
N ALA A 391 0.98 -32.92 3.10
CA ALA A 391 2.27 -33.03 2.45
C ALA A 391 2.69 -31.75 1.71
N VAL A 392 1.75 -31.08 1.03
CA VAL A 392 2.00 -29.77 0.42
C VAL A 392 2.41 -28.75 1.48
N LEU A 393 1.73 -28.71 2.62
CA LEU A 393 2.09 -27.82 3.72
C LEU A 393 3.50 -28.13 4.25
N LEU A 394 3.82 -29.40 4.50
CA LEU A 394 5.15 -29.79 4.98
C LEU A 394 6.29 -29.41 4.01
N SER A 395 6.05 -29.42 2.70
CA SER A 395 7.07 -29.10 1.70
C SER A 395 7.61 -27.66 1.80
N TYR A 396 6.89 -26.77 2.49
CA TYR A 396 7.31 -25.40 2.77
C TYR A 396 8.05 -25.23 4.11
N SER A 397 8.25 -26.31 4.89
CA SER A 397 8.87 -26.25 6.22
C SER A 397 10.33 -25.81 6.17
N ALA A 398 10.78 -25.19 7.27
CA ALA A 398 12.18 -24.88 7.52
C ALA A 398 12.97 -26.06 8.14
N ASP A 399 12.27 -27.10 8.61
CA ASP A 399 12.86 -28.32 9.18
C ASP A 399 13.05 -29.38 8.10
N ASP A 400 14.29 -29.83 7.89
CA ASP A 400 14.62 -30.87 6.89
C ASP A 400 13.87 -32.19 7.13
N LYS A 401 13.51 -32.52 8.38
CA LYS A 401 12.73 -33.74 8.68
C LYS A 401 11.32 -33.68 8.14
N ASP A 402 10.69 -32.50 8.16
CA ASP A 402 9.35 -32.31 7.61
C ASP A 402 9.34 -32.51 6.08
N LEU A 403 10.43 -32.15 5.40
CA LEU A 403 10.57 -32.28 3.96
C LEU A 403 10.63 -33.74 3.50
N ASP A 404 11.39 -34.59 4.19
CA ASP A 404 11.45 -36.02 3.90
C ASP A 404 10.09 -36.70 4.10
N VAL A 405 9.37 -36.28 5.15
CA VAL A 405 8.02 -36.75 5.45
C VAL A 405 7.03 -36.30 4.36
N ALA A 406 7.14 -35.07 3.86
CA ALA A 406 6.28 -34.53 2.81
C ALA A 406 6.29 -35.41 1.55
N VAL A 407 7.49 -35.77 1.06
CA VAL A 407 7.65 -36.60 -0.14
C VAL A 407 7.00 -37.97 0.03
N SER A 408 7.21 -38.60 1.20
CA SER A 408 6.67 -39.93 1.50
C SER A 408 5.14 -39.93 1.51
N ILE A 409 4.52 -38.96 2.19
CA ILE A 409 3.06 -38.86 2.33
C ILE A 409 2.40 -38.56 0.98
N ALA A 410 2.92 -37.58 0.23
CA ALA A 410 2.37 -37.24 -1.09
C ALA A 410 2.43 -38.41 -2.08
N THR A 411 3.52 -39.19 -2.04
CA THR A 411 3.70 -40.36 -2.92
C THR A 411 2.67 -41.44 -2.59
N LYS A 412 2.45 -41.74 -1.31
CA LYS A 412 1.45 -42.73 -0.86
C LYS A 412 0.03 -42.31 -1.19
N ALA A 413 -0.30 -41.03 -0.97
CA ALA A 413 -1.62 -40.49 -1.31
C ALA A 413 -1.93 -40.63 -2.80
N PHE A 414 -0.98 -40.28 -3.67
CA PHE A 414 -1.15 -40.44 -5.11
C PHE A 414 -1.27 -41.91 -5.52
N GLN A 415 -0.49 -42.81 -4.92
CA GLN A 415 -0.56 -44.26 -5.21
C GLN A 415 -1.90 -44.89 -4.81
N ALA A 416 -2.61 -44.33 -3.82
CA ALA A 416 -3.89 -44.86 -3.36
C ALA A 416 -5.05 -44.58 -4.34
N GLU A 417 -5.12 -43.39 -4.91
CA GLU A 417 -6.31 -42.91 -5.66
C GLU A 417 -5.99 -42.46 -7.11
N GLY A 418 -4.76 -42.07 -7.41
CA GLY A 418 -4.31 -41.78 -8.77
C GLY A 418 -4.94 -40.56 -9.47
N THR A 419 -5.59 -39.65 -8.74
CA THR A 419 -6.32 -38.53 -9.34
C THR A 419 -5.44 -37.32 -9.70
N VAL A 420 -5.93 -36.47 -10.60
CA VAL A 420 -5.21 -35.27 -11.08
C VAL A 420 -4.81 -34.32 -9.95
N PRO A 421 -5.68 -33.97 -8.97
CA PRO A 421 -5.30 -33.11 -7.86
C PRO A 421 -4.16 -33.69 -7.00
N LEU A 422 -4.19 -35.00 -6.72
CA LEU A 422 -3.15 -35.68 -5.92
C LEU A 422 -1.82 -35.71 -6.66
N ALA A 423 -1.85 -35.97 -7.97
CA ALA A 423 -0.67 -35.95 -8.83
C ALA A 423 -0.07 -34.53 -8.93
N ASN A 424 -0.93 -33.51 -9.03
CA ASN A 424 -0.50 -32.10 -9.03
C ASN A 424 0.20 -31.72 -7.72
N ASN A 425 -0.39 -32.08 -6.58
CA ASN A 425 0.19 -31.82 -5.26
C ASN A 425 1.53 -32.56 -5.05
N LEU A 426 1.66 -33.81 -5.52
CA LEU A 426 2.94 -34.52 -5.52
C LEU A 426 4.00 -33.75 -6.33
N GLY A 427 3.64 -33.22 -7.49
CA GLY A 427 4.54 -32.37 -8.29
C GLY A 427 5.00 -31.12 -7.53
N VAL A 428 4.10 -30.45 -6.80
CA VAL A 428 4.43 -29.29 -5.95
C VAL A 428 5.41 -29.68 -4.83
N VAL A 429 5.16 -30.80 -4.15
CA VAL A 429 6.06 -31.29 -3.08
C VAL A 429 7.45 -31.58 -3.63
N LEU A 430 7.55 -32.32 -4.74
CA LEU A 430 8.83 -32.66 -5.38
C LEU A 430 9.64 -31.41 -5.76
N TYR A 431 8.97 -30.36 -6.24
CA TYR A 431 9.62 -29.09 -6.58
C TYR A 431 10.26 -28.43 -5.35
N TRP A 432 9.53 -28.36 -4.23
CA TRP A 432 10.01 -27.70 -3.00
C TRP A 432 11.00 -28.54 -2.19
N THR A 433 11.03 -29.85 -2.37
CA THR A 433 11.98 -30.76 -1.70
C THR A 433 13.22 -31.07 -2.54
N ASN A 434 13.60 -30.16 -3.44
CA ASN A 434 14.82 -30.25 -4.28
C ASN A 434 14.85 -31.42 -5.29
N ARG A 435 13.68 -31.93 -5.71
CA ARG A 435 13.52 -32.98 -6.74
C ARG A 435 12.86 -32.40 -8.01
N LYS A 436 13.42 -31.28 -8.50
CA LYS A 436 12.80 -30.44 -9.55
C LYS A 436 12.60 -31.13 -10.90
N GLU A 437 13.54 -31.98 -11.33
CA GLU A 437 13.38 -32.73 -12.59
C GLU A 437 12.23 -33.74 -12.50
N GLU A 438 12.04 -34.40 -11.36
CA GLU A 438 10.93 -35.34 -11.17
C GLU A 438 9.58 -34.62 -11.16
N ALA A 439 9.52 -33.43 -10.54
CA ALA A 439 8.33 -32.58 -10.60
C ALA A 439 7.98 -32.19 -12.05
N ARG A 440 9.01 -31.79 -12.82
CA ARG A 440 8.87 -31.42 -14.23
C ARG A 440 8.34 -32.57 -15.09
N GLU A 441 8.93 -33.75 -14.95
CA GLU A 441 8.49 -34.95 -15.69
C GLU A 441 7.03 -35.32 -15.38
N LEU A 442 6.64 -35.22 -14.10
CA LEU A 442 5.28 -35.49 -13.67
C LEU A 442 4.27 -34.49 -14.25
N PHE A 443 4.53 -33.18 -14.13
CA PHE A 443 3.66 -32.16 -14.69
C PHE A 443 3.55 -32.26 -16.21
N ASN A 444 4.66 -32.52 -16.91
CA ASN A 444 4.64 -32.70 -18.37
C ASN A 444 3.75 -33.88 -18.79
N ARG A 445 3.83 -35.01 -18.09
CA ARG A 445 3.00 -36.19 -18.36
C ARG A 445 1.51 -35.91 -18.14
N LEU A 446 1.17 -35.22 -17.04
CA LEU A 446 -0.21 -34.82 -16.73
C LEU A 446 -0.75 -33.84 -17.78
N ALA A 447 0.05 -32.83 -18.15
CA ALA A 447 -0.34 -31.83 -19.12
C ALA A 447 -0.69 -32.45 -20.47
N ILE A 448 0.13 -33.37 -20.99
CA ILE A 448 -0.14 -34.08 -22.25
C ILE A 448 -1.46 -34.86 -22.16
N SER A 449 -1.67 -35.60 -21.07
CA SER A 449 -2.88 -36.43 -20.91
C SER A 449 -4.16 -35.57 -20.86
N ILE A 450 -4.12 -34.45 -20.15
CA ILE A 450 -5.27 -33.57 -19.99
C ILE A 450 -5.56 -32.79 -21.27
N ASP A 451 -4.51 -32.28 -21.92
CA ASP A 451 -4.62 -31.58 -23.20
C ASP A 451 -5.33 -32.42 -24.26
N GLN A 452 -4.91 -33.69 -24.39
CA GLN A 452 -5.57 -34.66 -25.27
C GLN A 452 -7.04 -34.87 -24.91
N LYS A 453 -7.37 -34.98 -23.61
CA LYS A 453 -8.75 -35.15 -23.15
C LYS A 453 -9.63 -33.93 -23.48
N VAL A 454 -9.12 -32.71 -23.30
CA VAL A 454 -9.84 -31.46 -23.59
C VAL A 454 -10.05 -31.30 -25.09
N ASN A 455 -9.02 -31.54 -25.90
CA ASN A 455 -9.11 -31.50 -27.36
C ASN A 455 -10.14 -32.52 -27.90
N ASN A 456 -10.18 -33.73 -27.32
CA ASN A 456 -11.19 -34.73 -27.67
C ASN A 456 -12.63 -34.26 -27.34
N LEU A 457 -12.84 -33.63 -26.18
CA LEU A 457 -14.15 -33.08 -25.79
C LEU A 457 -14.56 -31.91 -26.70
N LEU A 458 -13.63 -31.01 -27.03
CA LEU A 458 -13.88 -29.91 -27.96
C LEU A 458 -14.29 -30.42 -29.34
N ALA A 459 -13.60 -31.43 -29.87
CA ALA A 459 -13.97 -32.06 -31.13
C ALA A 459 -15.39 -32.65 -31.10
N GLN A 460 -15.76 -33.28 -29.99
CA GLN A 460 -17.10 -33.87 -29.79
C GLN A 460 -18.21 -32.83 -29.59
N SER A 461 -17.88 -31.65 -29.05
CA SER A 461 -18.86 -30.60 -28.72
C SER A 461 -19.69 -30.11 -29.92
N SER A 462 -19.09 -30.09 -31.11
CA SER A 462 -19.77 -29.72 -32.36
C SER A 462 -20.89 -30.68 -32.76
N LYS A 463 -20.85 -31.93 -32.27
CA LYS A 463 -21.78 -33.01 -32.63
C LYS A 463 -22.62 -33.52 -31.46
N ASN A 464 -22.24 -33.19 -30.23
CA ASN A 464 -22.94 -33.60 -29.02
C ASN A 464 -23.29 -32.37 -28.14
N PRO A 465 -24.57 -31.93 -28.14
CA PRO A 465 -25.03 -30.81 -27.34
C PRO A 465 -24.77 -30.94 -25.83
N GLN A 466 -24.77 -32.16 -25.28
CA GLN A 466 -24.46 -32.39 -23.86
C GLN A 466 -22.98 -32.12 -23.55
N VAL A 467 -22.08 -32.44 -24.48
CA VAL A 467 -20.65 -32.14 -24.34
C VAL A 467 -20.40 -30.63 -24.49
N ALA A 468 -21.10 -29.97 -25.42
CA ALA A 468 -21.03 -28.52 -25.56
C ALA A 468 -21.53 -27.79 -24.30
N ASP A 469 -22.64 -28.24 -23.73
CA ASP A 469 -23.20 -27.67 -22.50
C ASP A 469 -22.31 -27.94 -21.29
N TYR A 470 -21.70 -29.12 -21.20
CA TYR A 470 -20.69 -29.45 -20.19
C TYR A 470 -19.47 -28.52 -20.26
N LEU A 471 -18.90 -28.29 -21.45
CA LEU A 471 -17.77 -27.36 -21.62
C LEU A 471 -18.17 -25.91 -21.31
N LYS A 472 -19.35 -25.47 -21.74
CA LYS A 472 -19.89 -24.15 -21.41
C LYS A 472 -20.10 -23.98 -19.91
N THR A 473 -20.55 -25.03 -19.23
CA THR A 473 -20.69 -25.06 -17.76
C THR A 473 -19.34 -24.90 -17.08
N ILE A 474 -18.28 -25.54 -17.56
CA ILE A 474 -16.92 -25.36 -17.04
C ILE A 474 -16.46 -23.90 -17.21
N VAL A 475 -16.63 -23.31 -18.39
CA VAL A 475 -16.22 -21.91 -18.66
C VAL A 475 -16.99 -20.94 -17.78
N ASN A 476 -18.32 -21.08 -17.70
CA ASN A 476 -19.17 -20.22 -16.88
C ASN A 476 -18.88 -20.37 -15.38
N SER A 477 -18.73 -21.61 -14.90
CA SER A 477 -18.39 -21.91 -13.50
C SER A 477 -17.02 -21.33 -13.14
N THR A 478 -16.03 -21.47 -14.04
CA THR A 478 -14.70 -20.91 -13.85
C THR A 478 -14.74 -19.39 -13.82
N ALA A 479 -15.44 -18.74 -14.74
CA ALA A 479 -15.60 -17.28 -14.75
C ALA A 479 -16.36 -16.76 -13.52
N GLN A 480 -17.36 -17.48 -13.03
CA GLN A 480 -18.07 -17.14 -11.79
C GLN A 480 -17.17 -17.27 -10.56
N LYS A 481 -16.41 -18.37 -10.46
CA LYS A 481 -15.45 -18.56 -9.38
C LYS A 481 -14.32 -17.52 -9.45
N GLN A 482 -13.86 -17.15 -10.65
CA GLN A 482 -12.86 -16.08 -10.85
C GLN A 482 -13.34 -14.68 -10.47
N ARG A 483 -14.66 -14.43 -10.49
CA ARG A 483 -15.21 -13.18 -9.95
C ARG A 483 -15.15 -13.12 -8.42
N ILE A 484 -15.15 -14.27 -7.76
CA ILE A 484 -15.10 -14.40 -6.29
C ILE A 484 -13.64 -14.53 -5.83
N ASP A 485 -12.87 -15.32 -6.54
CA ASP A 485 -11.46 -15.61 -6.33
C ASP A 485 -10.72 -15.41 -7.66
N PRO A 486 -10.15 -14.21 -7.90
CA PRO A 486 -9.43 -13.88 -9.13
C PRO A 486 -8.29 -14.84 -9.49
N ASP A 487 -7.82 -15.65 -8.53
CA ASP A 487 -6.74 -16.62 -8.73
C ASP A 487 -7.27 -18.05 -9.00
N TYR A 488 -8.59 -18.26 -9.01
CA TYR A 488 -9.16 -19.57 -9.28
C TYR A 488 -8.80 -20.08 -10.68
N ILE A 489 -8.33 -21.32 -10.72
CA ILE A 489 -8.09 -22.09 -11.94
C ILE A 489 -8.88 -23.38 -11.84
N TYR A 490 -9.44 -23.83 -12.96
CA TYR A 490 -10.05 -25.14 -13.01
C TYR A 490 -9.01 -26.23 -12.75
N GLU A 491 -9.26 -27.12 -11.78
CA GLU A 491 -8.32 -28.12 -11.25
C GLU A 491 -7.61 -28.98 -12.32
N ASN A 492 -8.30 -29.30 -13.41
CA ASN A 492 -7.70 -30.07 -14.51
C ASN A 492 -6.74 -29.22 -15.34
N PHE A 493 -6.86 -27.90 -15.36
CA PHE A 493 -5.93 -27.02 -16.08
C PHE A 493 -4.68 -26.68 -15.25
N THR A 494 -4.72 -26.88 -13.93
CA THR A 494 -3.61 -26.56 -13.03
C THR A 494 -2.29 -27.26 -13.37
N PRO A 495 -2.24 -28.55 -13.78
CA PRO A 495 -0.99 -29.17 -14.22
C PRO A 495 -0.39 -28.55 -15.48
N LEU A 496 -1.23 -28.10 -16.43
CA LEU A 496 -0.78 -27.42 -17.66
C LEU A 496 -0.18 -26.05 -17.32
N LEU A 497 -0.79 -25.34 -16.38
CA LEU A 497 -0.23 -24.10 -15.83
C LEU A 497 1.11 -24.37 -15.14
N ASN A 498 1.18 -25.38 -14.27
CA ASN A 498 2.38 -25.66 -13.47
C ASN A 498 3.58 -26.05 -14.33
N ILE A 499 3.41 -26.80 -15.41
CA ILE A 499 4.51 -27.05 -16.35
C ILE A 499 4.90 -25.76 -17.09
N ALA A 500 3.95 -24.93 -17.51
CA ALA A 500 4.24 -23.66 -18.16
C ALA A 500 5.00 -22.70 -17.24
N LEU A 501 4.60 -22.61 -15.96
CA LEU A 501 5.29 -21.84 -14.93
C LEU A 501 6.70 -22.39 -14.66
N LEU A 502 6.85 -23.70 -14.48
CA LEU A 502 8.14 -24.33 -14.20
C LEU A 502 9.13 -24.07 -15.34
N GLU A 503 8.73 -24.28 -16.59
CA GLU A 503 9.58 -23.98 -17.76
C GLU A 503 9.89 -22.48 -17.83
N SER A 504 8.92 -21.61 -17.56
CA SER A 504 9.11 -20.15 -17.60
C SER A 504 10.03 -19.63 -16.49
N TYR A 505 10.03 -20.24 -15.32
CA TYR A 505 10.98 -19.93 -14.24
C TYR A 505 12.37 -20.50 -14.51
N ASN A 506 12.49 -21.53 -15.35
CA ASN A 506 13.76 -22.18 -15.67
C ASN A 506 14.49 -21.52 -16.85
N SER A 507 13.77 -21.17 -17.92
CA SER A 507 14.31 -20.44 -19.08
C SER A 507 13.27 -19.51 -19.70
N LEU A 508 13.74 -18.47 -20.39
CA LEU A 508 12.91 -17.54 -21.17
C LEU A 508 13.15 -17.72 -22.69
N ASP A 509 13.30 -18.97 -23.11
CA ASP A 509 13.52 -19.34 -24.51
C ASP A 509 12.22 -19.47 -25.31
N ALA A 510 12.33 -19.66 -26.63
CA ALA A 510 11.16 -19.83 -27.49
C ALA A 510 10.27 -21.02 -27.09
N LYS A 511 10.83 -22.08 -26.50
CA LYS A 511 10.08 -23.27 -26.11
C LYS A 511 9.18 -22.98 -24.91
N SER A 512 9.73 -22.36 -23.86
CA SER A 512 9.00 -21.93 -22.67
C SER A 512 7.92 -20.88 -23.01
N LYS A 513 8.26 -19.90 -23.86
CA LYS A 513 7.30 -18.88 -24.34
C LYS A 513 6.17 -19.48 -25.18
N ASN A 514 6.46 -20.45 -26.04
CA ASN A 514 5.44 -21.16 -26.81
C ASN A 514 4.51 -21.96 -25.90
N LEU A 515 5.04 -22.62 -24.87
CA LEU A 515 4.23 -23.35 -23.90
C LEU A 515 3.32 -22.40 -23.09
N ALA A 516 3.83 -21.25 -22.68
CA ALA A 516 3.03 -20.22 -22.00
C ALA A 516 1.94 -19.64 -22.90
N ASN A 517 2.26 -19.27 -24.15
CA ASN A 517 1.26 -18.83 -25.13
C ASN A 517 0.20 -19.90 -25.38
N TYR A 518 0.62 -21.17 -25.48
CA TYR A 518 -0.30 -22.28 -25.66
C TYR A 518 -1.28 -22.40 -24.49
N TYR A 519 -0.79 -22.32 -23.25
CA TYR A 519 -1.66 -22.31 -22.08
C TYR A 519 -2.63 -21.13 -22.08
N LEU A 520 -2.12 -19.90 -22.25
CA LEU A 520 -2.91 -18.67 -22.16
C LEU A 520 -4.01 -18.58 -23.22
N ASN A 521 -3.75 -19.09 -24.43
CA ASN A 521 -4.70 -19.04 -25.53
C ASN A 521 -5.77 -20.12 -25.47
N ASN A 522 -5.48 -21.29 -24.89
CA ASN A 522 -6.37 -22.45 -24.96
C ASN A 522 -7.07 -22.79 -23.63
N TYR A 523 -6.58 -22.26 -22.50
CA TYR A 523 -7.05 -22.68 -21.18
C TYR A 523 -7.50 -21.50 -20.31
N ASP A 524 -6.60 -20.56 -20.00
CA ASP A 524 -6.92 -19.42 -19.14
C ASP A 524 -5.98 -18.23 -19.39
N SER A 525 -6.57 -17.06 -19.68
CA SER A 525 -5.87 -15.78 -19.86
C SER A 525 -6.30 -14.71 -18.84
N THR A 526 -7.16 -15.07 -17.88
CA THR A 526 -7.89 -14.10 -17.06
C THR A 526 -7.59 -14.19 -15.57
N SER A 527 -7.21 -15.36 -15.05
CA SER A 527 -6.85 -15.50 -13.64
C SER A 527 -5.61 -14.68 -13.26
N GLY A 528 -5.40 -14.46 -11.97
CA GLY A 528 -4.15 -13.89 -11.47
C GLY A 528 -2.94 -14.72 -11.85
N TRP A 529 -3.04 -16.06 -11.88
CA TRP A 529 -1.96 -16.93 -12.33
C TRP A 529 -1.67 -16.83 -13.83
N ALA A 530 -2.67 -16.62 -14.68
CA ALA A 530 -2.47 -16.33 -16.09
C ALA A 530 -1.71 -15.01 -16.30
N LYS A 531 -2.02 -13.99 -15.49
CA LYS A 531 -1.29 -12.71 -15.49
C LYS A 531 0.15 -12.88 -15.01
N VAL A 532 0.38 -13.73 -14.00
CA VAL A 532 1.73 -14.08 -13.54
C VAL A 532 2.52 -14.75 -14.67
N LEU A 533 1.97 -15.78 -15.32
CA LEU A 533 2.62 -16.47 -16.42
C LEU A 533 2.93 -15.53 -17.60
N ALA A 534 1.97 -14.69 -17.98
CA ALA A 534 2.14 -13.72 -19.06
C ALA A 534 3.22 -12.68 -18.74
N LYS A 535 3.26 -12.20 -17.48
CA LYS A 535 4.29 -11.27 -17.00
C LYS A 535 5.69 -11.89 -17.06
N ILE A 536 5.85 -13.15 -16.64
CA ILE A 536 7.15 -13.84 -16.67
C ILE A 536 7.69 -13.92 -18.11
N GLN A 537 6.82 -14.23 -19.08
CA GLN A 537 7.21 -14.47 -20.48
C GLN A 537 7.13 -13.22 -21.38
N ASN A 538 6.80 -12.07 -20.79
CA ASN A 538 6.52 -10.82 -21.50
C ASN A 538 5.56 -11.06 -22.68
N ILE A 539 4.41 -11.66 -22.37
CA ILE A 539 3.30 -11.90 -23.30
C ILE A 539 2.24 -10.83 -23.01
N GLU A 540 1.87 -10.07 -24.03
CA GLU A 540 0.72 -9.18 -23.94
C GLU A 540 -0.55 -10.02 -23.91
N LEU A 541 -1.25 -9.99 -22.78
CA LEU A 541 -2.60 -10.52 -22.71
C LEU A 541 -3.52 -9.59 -23.51
N PRO A 542 -4.54 -10.13 -24.22
CA PRO A 542 -5.49 -9.30 -24.95
C PRO A 542 -6.08 -8.24 -24.03
N PRO A 543 -6.22 -6.98 -24.50
CA PRO A 543 -6.65 -5.89 -23.64
C PRO A 543 -8.06 -6.17 -23.12
N PRO A 544 -8.35 -5.86 -21.86
CA PRO A 544 -9.74 -5.66 -21.47
C PRO A 544 -10.31 -4.50 -22.31
N PRO A 545 -11.59 -4.51 -22.68
CA PRO A 545 -12.16 -3.53 -23.63
C PRO A 545 -11.93 -2.06 -23.20
N ALA A 546 -11.52 -1.18 -24.15
CA ALA A 546 -10.94 0.16 -23.93
C ALA A 546 -11.91 1.33 -23.55
N LYS A 547 -11.34 2.45 -23.03
CA LYS A 547 -11.99 3.74 -22.64
C LYS A 547 -11.49 4.93 -23.51
N ASP A 548 -12.41 5.76 -24.03
CA ASP A 548 -12.16 6.93 -24.91
C ASP A 548 -12.00 8.29 -24.17
N SER A 549 -11.25 9.23 -24.77
CA SER A 549 -11.04 10.63 -24.34
C SER A 549 -12.26 11.53 -24.59
N LYS A 550 -12.84 12.15 -23.54
CA LYS A 550 -14.10 12.91 -23.62
C LYS A 550 -13.97 14.38 -23.20
N LEU A 551 -14.92 15.22 -23.66
CA LEU A 551 -15.06 16.65 -23.33
C LEU A 551 -15.21 16.86 -21.81
N THR A 552 -14.50 17.83 -21.22
CA THR A 552 -14.64 18.18 -19.78
C THR A 552 -15.85 19.08 -19.56
N LEU A 553 -16.89 18.54 -18.93
CA LEU A 553 -18.16 19.21 -18.70
C LEU A 553 -18.20 19.89 -17.32
N LYS A 554 -18.76 21.10 -17.23
CA LYS A 554 -18.84 21.90 -15.99
C LYS A 554 -20.27 22.37 -15.67
N VAL A 555 -20.58 22.49 -14.39
CA VAL A 555 -21.83 23.01 -13.82
C VAL A 555 -21.52 24.20 -12.92
N GLY A 556 -22.07 25.38 -13.25
CA GLY A 556 -21.80 26.61 -12.51
C GLY A 556 -20.31 26.89 -12.30
N GLY A 557 -19.51 26.71 -13.36
CA GLY A 557 -18.06 26.97 -13.35
C GLY A 557 -17.18 25.84 -12.82
N VAL A 558 -17.76 24.75 -12.29
CA VAL A 558 -17.02 23.65 -11.66
C VAL A 558 -17.31 22.32 -12.37
N GLY A 559 -16.28 21.53 -12.69
CA GLY A 559 -16.35 20.23 -13.37
C GLY A 559 -15.55 19.14 -12.68
N PRO A 560 -15.71 17.85 -13.07
CA PRO A 560 -14.79 16.81 -12.67
C PRO A 560 -13.35 17.18 -13.04
N GLY A 561 -12.42 17.07 -12.09
CA GLY A 561 -11.05 17.57 -12.22
C GLY A 561 -10.75 18.82 -11.39
N ASP A 562 -11.74 19.68 -11.13
CA ASP A 562 -11.54 20.94 -10.42
C ASP A 562 -11.32 20.73 -8.90
N LYS A 563 -10.74 21.73 -8.23
CA LYS A 563 -10.34 21.65 -6.81
C LYS A 563 -11.50 22.05 -5.89
N LEU A 564 -11.43 21.61 -4.63
CA LEU A 564 -12.32 22.06 -3.57
C LEU A 564 -12.26 23.59 -3.41
N GLU A 565 -11.10 24.21 -3.62
CA GLU A 565 -10.97 25.67 -3.64
C GLU A 565 -11.86 26.31 -4.72
N ASP A 566 -11.85 25.77 -5.95
CA ASP A 566 -12.69 26.24 -7.04
C ASP A 566 -14.17 26.07 -6.71
N LEU A 567 -14.53 24.94 -6.08
CA LEU A 567 -15.89 24.68 -5.61
C LEU A 567 -16.31 25.71 -4.56
N LEU A 568 -15.52 25.90 -3.50
CA LEU A 568 -15.84 26.84 -2.42
C LEU A 568 -15.89 28.28 -2.92
N LYS A 569 -15.03 28.66 -3.87
CA LYS A 569 -15.03 29.99 -4.49
C LYS A 569 -16.30 30.26 -5.31
N ASN A 570 -16.75 29.29 -6.09
CA ASN A 570 -17.91 29.46 -6.99
C ASN A 570 -19.26 29.15 -6.31
N TRP A 571 -19.27 28.28 -5.30
CA TRP A 571 -20.49 27.75 -4.68
C TRP A 571 -20.63 28.03 -3.18
N GLY A 572 -19.57 28.46 -2.50
CA GLY A 572 -19.54 28.61 -1.04
C GLY A 572 -19.45 27.26 -0.32
N LYS A 573 -19.55 27.25 1.02
CA LYS A 573 -19.59 26.00 1.79
C LYS A 573 -21.01 25.39 1.73
N PRO A 574 -21.15 24.08 1.43
CA PRO A 574 -22.45 23.44 1.40
C PRO A 574 -23.05 23.37 2.81
N LYS A 575 -24.39 23.37 2.89
CA LYS A 575 -25.11 23.16 4.16
C LYS A 575 -25.07 21.70 4.62
N ARG A 576 -24.90 20.76 3.69
CA ARG A 576 -24.89 19.32 3.97
C ARG A 576 -23.73 18.65 3.25
N ILE A 577 -22.91 17.93 4.03
CA ILE A 577 -21.85 17.05 3.52
C ILE A 577 -22.19 15.63 3.97
N GLN A 578 -22.20 14.69 3.03
CA GLN A 578 -22.44 13.28 3.31
C GLN A 578 -21.25 12.46 2.80
N THR A 579 -20.64 11.65 3.65
CA THR A 579 -19.58 10.73 3.24
C THR A 579 -20.18 9.35 2.94
N ASP A 580 -19.92 8.81 1.75
CA ASP A 580 -20.28 7.44 1.43
C ASP A 580 -19.41 6.48 2.24
N LYS A 581 -20.06 5.62 3.01
CA LYS A 581 -19.41 4.67 3.93
C LYS A 581 -18.61 3.58 3.21
N SER A 582 -18.86 3.35 1.92
CA SER A 582 -18.17 2.31 1.16
C SER A 582 -16.92 2.84 0.47
N SER A 583 -17.05 3.94 -0.29
CA SER A 583 -15.94 4.54 -1.04
C SER A 583 -15.15 5.59 -0.27
N GLY A 584 -15.74 6.22 0.77
CA GLY A 584 -15.17 7.42 1.40
C GLY A 584 -15.36 8.70 0.59
N LEU A 585 -16.02 8.65 -0.56
CA LEU A 585 -16.32 9.83 -1.36
C LEU A 585 -17.28 10.76 -0.62
N GLU A 586 -17.06 12.07 -0.73
CA GLU A 586 -17.88 13.07 -0.07
C GLU A 586 -18.85 13.73 -1.03
N TYR A 587 -20.12 13.81 -0.64
CA TYR A 587 -21.18 14.50 -1.35
C TYR A 587 -21.39 15.87 -0.71
N PHE A 588 -20.94 16.92 -1.39
CA PHE A 588 -21.18 18.30 -1.03
C PHE A 588 -22.50 18.72 -1.67
N ILE A 589 -23.55 18.81 -0.85
CA ILE A 589 -24.93 18.96 -1.33
C ILE A 589 -25.39 20.41 -1.14
N TYR A 590 -25.82 21.02 -2.25
CA TYR A 590 -26.37 22.36 -2.31
C TYR A 590 -27.87 22.28 -2.59
N ASP A 591 -28.67 22.08 -1.54
CA ASP A 591 -30.12 21.89 -1.65
C ASP A 591 -30.81 23.06 -2.38
N ASN A 592 -30.31 24.29 -2.22
CA ASN A 592 -30.87 25.48 -2.88
C ASN A 592 -30.60 25.57 -4.39
N LYS A 593 -29.70 24.74 -4.91
CA LYS A 593 -29.31 24.70 -6.32
C LYS A 593 -29.50 23.31 -6.91
N ASP A 594 -30.21 22.42 -6.21
CA ASP A 594 -30.48 21.03 -6.60
C ASP A 594 -29.25 20.31 -7.20
N THR A 595 -28.07 20.54 -6.62
CA THR A 595 -26.80 20.04 -7.16
C THR A 595 -25.96 19.45 -6.03
N ALA A 596 -25.36 18.29 -6.29
CA ALA A 596 -24.39 17.68 -5.40
C ALA A 596 -23.06 17.44 -6.13
N PHE A 597 -21.97 17.87 -5.52
CA PHE A 597 -20.63 17.58 -5.99
C PHE A 597 -20.08 16.40 -5.22
N VAL A 598 -19.53 15.41 -5.92
CA VAL A 598 -18.83 14.29 -5.32
C VAL A 598 -17.36 14.61 -5.34
N LEU A 599 -16.72 14.56 -4.18
CA LEU A 599 -15.31 14.88 -4.01
C LEU A 599 -14.52 13.69 -3.48
N ASP A 600 -13.27 13.64 -3.91
CA ASP A 600 -12.24 12.77 -3.36
C ASP A 600 -10.95 13.55 -3.07
N MET A 601 -10.45 13.46 -1.84
CA MET A 601 -9.22 14.10 -1.36
C MET A 601 -9.12 15.63 -1.54
N GLY A 602 -10.20 16.32 -1.92
CA GLY A 602 -10.20 17.76 -2.27
C GLY A 602 -10.35 18.05 -3.77
N GLN A 603 -10.62 17.04 -4.59
CA GLN A 603 -10.90 17.15 -6.02
C GLN A 603 -12.34 16.74 -6.31
N VAL A 604 -13.02 17.45 -7.22
CA VAL A 604 -14.32 17.05 -7.74
C VAL A 604 -14.14 15.87 -8.70
N VAL A 605 -14.80 14.75 -8.42
CA VAL A 605 -14.75 13.53 -9.25
C VAL A 605 -16.06 13.26 -9.99
N GLN A 606 -17.17 13.82 -9.54
CA GLN A 606 -18.46 13.69 -10.19
C GLN A 606 -19.38 14.84 -9.78
N ILE A 607 -20.34 15.18 -10.64
CA ILE A 607 -21.40 16.16 -10.34
C ILE A 607 -22.75 15.52 -10.59
N LYS A 608 -23.69 15.67 -9.65
CA LYS A 608 -25.08 15.22 -9.76
C LYS A 608 -26.00 16.43 -9.79
N VAL A 609 -26.71 16.59 -10.89
CA VAL A 609 -27.74 17.62 -11.09
C VAL A 609 -29.10 16.95 -10.92
N LEU A 610 -29.83 17.38 -9.89
CA LEU A 610 -31.00 16.68 -9.34
C LEU A 610 -32.32 17.43 -9.58
N GLY A 611 -32.27 18.71 -9.95
CA GLY A 611 -33.46 19.54 -10.09
C GLY A 611 -33.23 20.78 -10.94
N GLU A 612 -34.33 21.49 -11.21
CA GLU A 612 -34.38 22.60 -12.17
C GLU A 612 -33.68 23.87 -11.65
N SER A 613 -33.45 23.97 -10.33
CA SER A 613 -32.71 25.10 -9.73
C SER A 613 -31.21 25.03 -9.99
N SER A 614 -30.73 23.94 -10.59
CA SER A 614 -29.34 23.78 -10.97
C SER A 614 -29.00 24.65 -12.19
N PRO A 615 -27.83 25.33 -12.21
CA PRO A 615 -27.36 26.04 -13.39
C PRO A 615 -27.11 25.11 -14.60
N GLY A 616 -27.06 23.79 -14.39
CA GLY A 616 -26.92 22.79 -15.45
C GLY A 616 -25.60 22.90 -16.22
N LEU A 617 -25.59 22.26 -17.40
CA LEU A 617 -24.50 22.27 -18.36
C LEU A 617 -24.69 23.38 -19.41
N GLY A 618 -23.72 24.30 -19.51
CA GLY A 618 -23.71 25.35 -20.54
C GLY A 618 -25.01 26.18 -20.60
N ASN A 619 -25.38 26.66 -21.79
CA ASN A 619 -26.59 27.46 -22.00
C ASN A 619 -27.88 26.61 -22.00
N GLY A 620 -28.22 25.95 -20.88
CA GLY A 620 -29.58 25.46 -20.62
C GLY A 620 -29.83 23.95 -20.68
N VAL A 621 -28.80 23.09 -20.64
CA VAL A 621 -29.00 21.65 -20.47
C VAL A 621 -29.02 21.31 -18.97
N THR A 622 -30.22 21.25 -18.40
CA THR A 622 -30.46 20.92 -16.97
C THR A 622 -31.65 19.98 -16.83
N VAL A 623 -32.05 19.64 -15.60
CA VAL A 623 -33.30 18.88 -15.35
C VAL A 623 -34.48 19.59 -16.03
N GLY A 624 -35.37 18.82 -16.64
CA GLY A 624 -36.50 19.34 -17.41
C GLY A 624 -36.21 19.59 -18.90
N ALA A 625 -34.94 19.63 -19.33
CA ALA A 625 -34.57 19.75 -20.75
C ALA A 625 -35.03 18.53 -21.55
N THR A 626 -35.34 18.73 -22.83
CA THR A 626 -35.81 17.64 -23.71
C THR A 626 -34.64 16.87 -24.30
N ARG A 627 -34.86 15.59 -24.59
CA ARG A 627 -33.88 14.72 -25.24
C ARG A 627 -33.24 15.31 -26.51
N PRO A 628 -33.97 15.93 -27.46
CA PRO A 628 -33.35 16.61 -28.61
C PRO A 628 -32.37 17.72 -28.21
N THR A 629 -32.69 18.49 -27.17
CA THR A 629 -31.80 19.53 -26.63
C THR A 629 -30.53 18.91 -26.05
N THR A 630 -30.66 17.82 -25.31
CA THR A 630 -29.54 17.07 -24.73
C THR A 630 -28.63 16.50 -25.80
N GLU A 631 -29.20 15.83 -26.82
CA GLU A 631 -28.44 15.18 -27.90
C GLU A 631 -27.70 16.20 -28.78
N LYS A 632 -28.27 17.40 -28.95
CA LYS A 632 -27.56 18.51 -29.61
C LYS A 632 -26.26 18.88 -28.88
N PHE A 633 -26.28 18.83 -27.55
CA PHE A 633 -25.16 19.25 -26.70
C PHE A 633 -24.16 18.12 -26.43
N LEU A 634 -24.61 16.96 -25.96
CA LEU A 634 -23.79 15.80 -25.56
C LEU A 634 -23.46 14.84 -26.72
N GLY A 635 -24.07 15.05 -27.88
CA GLY A 635 -24.04 14.12 -29.00
C GLY A 635 -25.19 13.11 -28.96
N SER A 636 -25.34 12.39 -30.07
CA SER A 636 -26.45 11.46 -30.29
C SER A 636 -26.10 10.01 -29.93
N LYS A 637 -24.80 9.70 -29.79
CA LYS A 637 -24.35 8.34 -29.41
C LYS A 637 -24.37 8.15 -27.89
N TYR A 638 -25.10 7.12 -27.46
CA TYR A 638 -25.19 6.71 -26.05
C TYR A 638 -25.36 5.20 -25.92
N LYS A 639 -24.98 4.65 -24.76
CA LYS A 639 -25.31 3.28 -24.34
C LYS A 639 -26.43 3.33 -23.31
N LYS A 640 -27.42 2.44 -23.38
CA LYS A 640 -28.40 2.31 -22.29
C LYS A 640 -27.79 1.48 -21.16
N GLN A 641 -27.78 2.03 -19.95
CA GLN A 641 -27.38 1.34 -18.73
C GLN A 641 -28.50 1.47 -17.70
N GLY A 642 -29.38 0.46 -17.63
CA GLY A 642 -30.58 0.51 -16.80
C GLY A 642 -31.50 1.67 -17.19
N GLU A 643 -31.80 2.56 -16.24
CA GLU A 643 -32.61 3.76 -16.46
C GLU A 643 -31.84 4.93 -17.11
N PHE A 644 -30.52 4.82 -17.23
CA PHE A 644 -29.65 5.90 -17.71
C PHE A 644 -29.25 5.72 -19.18
N HIS A 645 -29.08 6.85 -19.85
CA HIS A 645 -28.44 6.98 -21.15
C HIS A 645 -27.02 7.51 -20.90
N ASP A 646 -26.03 6.66 -21.09
CA ASP A 646 -24.60 6.96 -20.99
C ASP A 646 -24.15 7.58 -22.31
N TYR A 647 -24.20 8.91 -22.38
CA TYR A 647 -23.69 9.67 -23.52
C TYR A 647 -22.16 9.65 -23.46
N TYR A 648 -21.54 9.33 -24.58
CA TYR A 648 -20.08 9.17 -24.67
C TYR A 648 -19.42 9.90 -25.83
N GLU A 649 -20.22 10.51 -26.70
CA GLU A 649 -19.71 11.18 -27.90
C GLU A 649 -18.99 12.51 -27.59
N LYS A 650 -19.55 13.32 -26.69
CA LYS A 650 -19.01 14.65 -26.35
C LYS A 650 -18.87 14.87 -24.85
N GLY A 651 -18.62 13.83 -24.05
CA GLY A 651 -18.54 13.93 -22.59
C GLY A 651 -18.94 12.63 -21.89
N ASP A 652 -18.49 12.41 -20.66
CA ASP A 652 -18.92 11.30 -19.80
C ASP A 652 -20.16 11.75 -19.02
N THR A 653 -21.36 11.47 -19.53
CA THR A 653 -22.59 11.94 -18.87
C THR A 653 -23.70 10.91 -18.92
N PHE A 654 -24.22 10.58 -17.75
CA PHE A 654 -25.38 9.73 -17.59
C PHE A 654 -26.62 10.60 -17.43
N VAL A 655 -27.61 10.37 -18.28
CA VAL A 655 -28.88 11.11 -18.27
C VAL A 655 -30.03 10.14 -18.04
N LYS A 656 -30.81 10.39 -16.99
CA LYS A 656 -32.10 9.70 -16.78
C LYS A 656 -33.21 10.56 -17.35
N TYR A 657 -34.06 9.97 -18.19
CA TYR A 657 -35.25 10.64 -18.74
C TYR A 657 -36.52 10.10 -18.08
N ASN A 658 -37.48 11.00 -17.82
CA ASN A 658 -38.81 10.60 -17.38
C ASN A 658 -39.67 10.08 -18.55
N LYS A 659 -40.90 9.62 -18.24
CA LYS A 659 -41.87 9.10 -19.23
C LYS A 659 -42.25 10.11 -20.33
N LYS A 660 -42.00 11.42 -20.13
CA LYS A 660 -42.28 12.49 -21.10
C LYS A 660 -41.05 12.87 -21.93
N GLY A 661 -39.94 12.13 -21.81
CA GLY A 661 -38.70 12.38 -22.57
C GLY A 661 -37.91 13.62 -22.11
N LYS A 662 -38.15 14.08 -20.88
CA LYS A 662 -37.41 15.18 -20.25
C LYS A 662 -36.39 14.65 -19.23
N ILE A 663 -35.28 15.35 -19.06
CA ILE A 663 -34.25 15.00 -18.08
C ILE A 663 -34.86 15.01 -16.68
N GLU A 664 -34.68 13.92 -15.94
CA GLU A 664 -35.03 13.78 -14.53
C GLU A 664 -33.78 13.92 -13.65
N MET A 665 -32.64 13.42 -14.12
CA MET A 665 -31.36 13.49 -13.41
C MET A 665 -30.20 13.49 -14.40
N LEU A 666 -29.15 14.22 -14.07
CA LEU A 666 -27.93 14.30 -14.87
C LEU A 666 -26.70 14.04 -13.98
N ILE A 667 -25.80 13.17 -14.42
CA ILE A 667 -24.58 12.81 -13.70
C ILE A 667 -23.38 12.97 -14.64
N ILE A 668 -22.40 13.76 -14.22
CA ILE A 668 -21.21 14.10 -14.99
C ILE A 668 -20.00 13.48 -14.29
N GLN A 669 -19.16 12.76 -15.04
CA GLN A 669 -17.95 12.10 -14.53
C GLN A 669 -16.69 12.63 -15.20
#